data_AF-A0A7Y8LDX6-F1
#
_entry.id   AF-A0A7Y8LDX6-F1
#
_cell.length_a   1.000
_cell.length_b   1.000
_cell.length_c   1.000
_cell.angle_alpha   90.00
_cell.angle_beta   90.00
_cell.angle_gamma   90.00
#
_symmetry.space_group_name_H-M   'P 1'
#
loop_
_entity.id
_entity.type
_entity.pdbx_description
1 polymer ?
#
loop_
_entity_poly.entity_id
_entity_poly.type
_entity_poly.pdbx_seq_one_letter_code
_entity_poly.pdbx_strand_id
1 'polypeptide(L)'
;MPYMNVTEVESALIGLGAAHPTICELITLPHTTVEGRVTHAVRLGVAAANTVDAYYLSGGVHAREWGSCEILVNLATDLCDAYAGGTGVGYGGKYFSAAEVKALMERINVIIFPCVNPDGRNYSQTTAALWRKNRNPANSGGVASKIGVDINRNQDFLWDFNAAFAPAAINTYVASSDPGQDTYHGNTPHSEVETKNINHIFDTYTRIRWYVDVHSYSEDILYVWGNDEVQVADTTRNFQNPAFNHQRGLIGDDYDEYIPGSDLSNLIALSEAFTRTLGEVRGKYYVAKPSFSLYPTSGTNQDYAYSRHFTNPGLSKALSFTVEWGTEFQPAWAEMQEIIKDVSSGLMGLGLEAIGIDSFIVTNRDTFSKDGVDSIADYEEAFYVIYDGFSPTELGLPAAEPTIRFLSSIGGSLISTMTAIKTSVVLENAGAPATPQRILFTYRVHFNGTSAFTAEKRDIFVEAAFGGITDVALMHLVNQPSPYMLDGPVTWLSTDVRVFQLRPGQKVHGSSSITLQDPNAVADAPYNYIQALLAELRGYGNADAPAFESLSTNELELSRTVGGVRVLNFALAKVRYRANSQDAVDVRAFFRTFNTMVSDLSYTSAVGAQMENYRRTSGGTTPLLGINHFFSGVGNQIVSIPYFAERRVNTASQSMTAQPDNTNKQTLVHAGGVEAHTYFGCWLDFNQTEPQFPVNVPSGSDGPFTNRIPILQLVRGIHQCLVAEIRFQPGAADPISNGATPSSSDRLAQRNLAILESDNPGIESTHRVQHTFLLRPSLSARGAQLKAVASTSNQQARYDELVFRWNDLPRETVANLYLPEWKADDVIALAESLRPGPRIITKVDTNTVLFTVGDVAYIPIPGEIRDAIPGLLTLQLPLTVRDGQRYSVDVQHHTGLTFWADVRGENKRTKVNLSRRRVLGAFEVRVVVGSGEPLLRKLVRNLAVLRYVFQAIPVTDTWHPVFVRYLSQFGDQIAGLGVAPSLIPASPDDPGLPGEVHPEEPEQLTGKVREVIFDCFGDFKGFVLESCSDCHHIRSQEKGIAEVVLRACREGCTVTVCLSEHGLHKLIVRC
;
A
#
# COMPACT_ATOMS: atom_id res chain seq x y z
N MET A 1 23.32 -8.56 -43.64
CA MET A 1 23.68 -9.96 -43.92
C MET A 1 22.38 -10.73 -44.14
N PRO A 2 22.35 -11.83 -44.90
CA PRO A 2 21.17 -12.69 -44.92
C PRO A 2 21.02 -13.46 -43.59
N TYR A 3 19.90 -14.18 -43.42
CA TYR A 3 19.68 -15.14 -42.32
C TYR A 3 20.84 -16.15 -42.23
N MET A 4 21.20 -16.55 -41.01
CA MET A 4 22.24 -17.55 -40.78
C MET A 4 21.75 -18.94 -41.22
N ASN A 5 22.60 -19.64 -41.97
CA ASN A 5 22.44 -21.06 -42.21
C ASN A 5 22.89 -21.90 -40.99
N VAL A 6 22.59 -23.19 -41.01
CA VAL A 6 22.89 -24.10 -39.89
C VAL A 6 24.38 -24.11 -39.50
N THR A 7 25.28 -24.08 -40.49
CA THR A 7 26.73 -24.04 -40.25
C THR A 7 27.16 -22.73 -39.60
N GLU A 8 26.56 -21.61 -40.02
CA GLU A 8 26.85 -20.29 -39.45
C GLU A 8 26.41 -20.21 -37.98
N VAL A 9 25.21 -20.72 -37.65
CA VAL A 9 24.73 -20.79 -36.26
C VAL A 9 25.68 -21.62 -35.38
N GLU A 10 26.06 -22.82 -35.81
CA GLU A 10 26.98 -23.68 -35.05
C GLU A 10 28.37 -23.05 -34.89
N SER A 11 28.91 -22.45 -35.96
CA SER A 11 30.21 -21.77 -35.90
C SER A 11 30.19 -20.52 -35.00
N ALA A 12 29.06 -19.82 -34.92
CA ALA A 12 28.88 -18.68 -34.02
C ALA A 12 28.94 -19.12 -32.55
N LEU A 13 28.27 -20.22 -32.18
CA LEU A 13 28.31 -20.74 -30.80
C LEU A 13 29.71 -21.23 -30.40
N ILE A 14 30.36 -21.99 -31.27
CA ILE A 14 31.74 -22.46 -31.05
C ILE A 14 32.69 -21.27 -30.92
N GLY A 15 32.56 -20.28 -31.80
CA GLY A 15 33.35 -19.05 -31.77
C GLY A 15 33.12 -18.24 -30.48
N LEU A 16 31.88 -18.13 -30.02
CA LEU A 16 31.53 -17.40 -28.81
C LEU A 16 32.14 -18.06 -27.56
N GLY A 17 32.02 -19.39 -27.43
CA GLY A 17 32.65 -20.14 -26.33
C GLY A 17 34.18 -20.04 -26.34
N ALA A 18 34.80 -19.99 -27.53
CA ALA A 18 36.24 -19.80 -27.66
C ALA A 18 36.70 -18.37 -27.34
N ALA A 19 35.89 -17.35 -27.67
CA ALA A 19 36.20 -15.94 -27.41
C ALA A 19 36.04 -15.57 -25.93
N HIS A 20 35.08 -16.19 -25.24
CA HIS A 20 34.70 -15.87 -23.87
C HIS A 20 34.73 -17.09 -22.92
N PRO A 21 35.84 -17.87 -22.86
CA PRO A 21 35.87 -19.19 -22.24
C PRO A 21 35.64 -19.19 -20.72
N THR A 22 35.74 -18.04 -20.05
CA THR A 22 35.50 -17.91 -18.61
C THR A 22 34.03 -17.62 -18.27
N ILE A 23 33.23 -17.16 -19.24
CA ILE A 23 31.84 -16.73 -19.03
C ILE A 23 30.86 -17.38 -20.02
N CYS A 24 31.35 -18.15 -21.00
CA CYS A 24 30.56 -18.87 -22.00
C CYS A 24 31.10 -20.31 -22.14
N GLU A 25 30.31 -21.28 -21.68
CA GLU A 25 30.59 -22.70 -21.83
C GLU A 25 29.81 -23.26 -23.04
N LEU A 26 30.51 -23.94 -23.95
CA LEU A 26 29.89 -24.67 -25.05
C LEU A 26 29.41 -26.05 -24.58
N ILE A 27 28.15 -26.38 -24.85
CA ILE A 27 27.52 -27.64 -24.48
C ILE A 27 27.29 -28.46 -25.74
N THR A 28 28.01 -29.58 -25.90
CA THR A 28 27.74 -30.55 -26.97
C THR A 28 26.56 -31.43 -26.58
N LEU A 29 25.50 -31.43 -27.40
CA LEU A 29 24.28 -32.19 -27.12
C LEU A 29 24.44 -33.66 -27.53
N PRO A 30 23.93 -34.62 -26.72
CA PRO A 30 24.27 -36.03 -26.86
C PRO A 30 23.55 -36.75 -28.01
N HIS A 31 22.44 -36.21 -28.51
CA HIS A 31 21.67 -36.85 -29.57
C HIS A 31 21.92 -36.19 -30.91
N THR A 32 22.63 -36.90 -31.79
CA THR A 32 22.82 -36.51 -33.19
C THR A 32 21.49 -36.54 -33.93
N THR A 33 21.26 -35.56 -34.80
CA THR A 33 20.03 -35.49 -35.62
C THR A 33 19.91 -36.64 -36.60
N VAL A 34 18.72 -36.82 -37.19
CA VAL A 34 18.45 -37.91 -38.14
C VAL A 34 19.36 -37.85 -39.37
N GLU A 35 19.72 -36.64 -39.82
CA GLU A 35 20.64 -36.42 -40.93
C GLU A 35 22.11 -36.31 -40.49
N GLY A 36 22.44 -36.62 -39.23
CA GLY A 36 23.81 -36.77 -38.74
C GLY A 36 24.48 -35.49 -38.23
N ARG A 37 23.72 -34.43 -37.90
CA ARG A 37 24.28 -33.18 -37.37
C ARG A 37 24.46 -33.25 -35.86
N VAL A 38 25.61 -32.78 -35.39
CA VAL A 38 25.87 -32.49 -33.97
C VAL A 38 25.45 -31.05 -33.71
N THR A 39 24.73 -30.81 -32.62
CA THR A 39 24.24 -29.49 -32.23
C THR A 39 24.86 -29.05 -30.90
N HIS A 40 24.94 -27.74 -30.71
CA HIS A 40 25.43 -27.16 -29.47
C HIS A 40 24.42 -26.20 -28.84
N ALA A 41 24.50 -26.10 -27.52
CA ALA A 41 23.96 -24.99 -26.73
C ALA A 41 25.13 -24.25 -26.07
N VAL A 42 24.87 -23.08 -25.49
CA VAL A 42 25.84 -22.36 -24.65
C VAL A 42 25.25 -22.06 -23.29
N ARG A 43 26.09 -22.09 -22.25
CA ARG A 43 25.76 -21.59 -20.91
C ARG A 43 26.60 -20.36 -20.61
N LEU A 44 25.92 -19.25 -20.37
CA LEU A 44 26.52 -17.97 -20.02
C LEU A 44 26.47 -17.75 -18.50
N GLY A 45 27.50 -17.09 -17.97
CA GLY A 45 27.59 -16.64 -16.58
C GLY A 45 28.85 -17.12 -15.87
N VAL A 46 29.16 -16.51 -14.72
CA VAL A 46 30.41 -16.77 -13.97
C VAL A 46 30.29 -17.91 -12.97
N ALA A 47 29.09 -18.18 -12.47
CA ALA A 47 28.84 -19.24 -11.51
C ALA A 47 28.89 -20.61 -12.20
N ALA A 48 29.32 -21.63 -11.46
CA ALA A 48 29.30 -23.00 -11.96
C ALA A 48 27.85 -23.47 -12.20
N ALA A 49 27.68 -24.41 -13.14
CA ALA A 49 26.39 -25.03 -13.38
C ALA A 49 25.78 -25.59 -12.08
N ASN A 50 24.46 -25.43 -11.90
CA ASN A 50 23.70 -25.91 -10.75
C ASN A 50 24.07 -25.32 -9.38
N THR A 51 24.94 -24.28 -9.30
CA THR A 51 25.15 -23.53 -8.05
C THR A 51 24.22 -22.33 -7.90
N VAL A 52 23.72 -21.81 -9.03
CA VAL A 52 22.74 -20.71 -9.10
C VAL A 52 21.55 -21.13 -9.95
N ASP A 53 20.46 -20.36 -9.91
CA ASP A 53 19.32 -20.58 -10.79
C ASP A 53 19.67 -20.32 -12.26
N ALA A 54 18.89 -20.92 -13.16
CA ALA A 54 19.14 -20.83 -14.60
C ALA A 54 17.91 -20.37 -15.39
N TYR A 55 18.18 -19.58 -16.43
CA TYR A 55 17.23 -19.11 -17.42
C TYR A 55 17.53 -19.79 -18.76
N TYR A 56 16.64 -20.67 -19.20
CA TYR A 56 16.83 -21.48 -20.40
C TYR A 56 16.04 -20.92 -21.59
N LEU A 57 16.73 -20.64 -22.68
CA LEU A 57 16.21 -20.09 -23.91
C LEU A 57 16.42 -21.09 -25.05
N SER A 58 15.35 -21.51 -25.72
CA SER A 58 15.43 -22.33 -26.93
C SER A 58 14.82 -21.62 -28.13
N GLY A 59 15.27 -22.00 -29.33
CA GLY A 59 14.72 -21.48 -30.57
C GLY A 59 14.96 -22.41 -31.75
N GLY A 60 14.31 -22.10 -32.86
CA GLY A 60 14.45 -22.87 -34.10
C GLY A 60 13.91 -24.29 -33.98
N VAL A 61 12.88 -24.48 -33.14
CA VAL A 61 12.14 -25.74 -33.00
C VAL A 61 11.38 -26.06 -34.30
N HIS A 62 10.66 -25.06 -34.84
CA HIS A 62 10.08 -25.18 -36.18
C HIS A 62 11.03 -24.61 -37.24
N ALA A 63 11.20 -25.38 -38.30
CA ALA A 63 12.20 -25.13 -39.32
C ALA A 63 12.03 -23.84 -40.14
N ARG A 64 10.78 -23.41 -40.39
CA ARG A 64 10.45 -22.23 -41.21
C ARG A 64 10.61 -20.89 -40.50
N GLU A 65 10.70 -20.91 -39.18
CA GLU A 65 10.70 -19.74 -38.29
C GLU A 65 12.14 -19.23 -38.15
N TRP A 66 12.70 -18.71 -39.26
CA TRP A 66 14.15 -18.58 -39.36
C TRP A 66 14.74 -17.71 -38.27
N GLY A 67 14.14 -16.55 -37.98
CA GLY A 67 14.64 -15.54 -37.06
C GLY A 67 14.89 -15.96 -35.61
N SER A 68 14.31 -17.08 -35.13
CA SER A 68 14.51 -17.54 -33.75
C SER A 68 15.98 -17.82 -33.43
N CYS A 69 16.72 -18.39 -34.38
CA CYS A 69 18.15 -18.65 -34.22
C CYS A 69 18.94 -17.34 -34.12
N GLU A 70 18.62 -16.36 -34.96
CA GLU A 70 19.29 -15.07 -35.02
C GLU A 70 19.11 -14.30 -33.72
N ILE A 71 17.88 -14.25 -33.19
CA ILE A 71 17.58 -13.58 -31.90
C ILE A 71 18.50 -14.12 -30.80
N LEU A 72 18.54 -15.44 -30.64
CA LEU A 72 19.25 -16.06 -29.53
C LEU A 72 20.77 -16.01 -29.65
N VAL A 73 21.32 -16.14 -30.86
CA VAL A 73 22.76 -15.96 -31.09
C VAL A 73 23.21 -14.52 -30.87
N ASN A 74 22.41 -13.52 -31.31
CA ASN A 74 22.74 -12.11 -31.08
C ASN A 74 22.69 -11.77 -29.58
N LEU A 75 21.64 -12.19 -28.87
CA LEU A 75 21.55 -12.00 -27.42
C LEU A 75 22.74 -12.61 -26.67
N ALA A 76 23.14 -13.84 -27.03
CA ALA A 76 24.28 -14.50 -26.42
C ALA A 76 25.59 -13.71 -26.61
N THR A 77 25.78 -13.19 -27.82
CA THR A 77 26.95 -12.39 -28.19
C THR A 77 26.97 -11.07 -27.45
N ASP A 78 25.86 -10.33 -27.47
CA ASP A 78 25.71 -9.03 -26.80
C ASP A 78 25.99 -9.13 -25.29
N LEU A 79 25.47 -10.19 -24.63
CA LEU A 79 25.70 -10.42 -23.20
C LEU A 79 27.16 -10.69 -22.87
N CYS A 80 27.82 -11.55 -23.64
CA CYS A 80 29.24 -11.87 -23.41
C CYS A 80 30.13 -10.65 -23.63
N ASP A 81 29.93 -9.94 -24.75
CA ASP A 81 30.73 -8.77 -25.11
C ASP A 81 30.53 -7.63 -24.10
N ALA A 82 29.28 -7.34 -23.71
CA ALA A 82 28.99 -6.28 -22.76
C ALA A 82 29.52 -6.60 -21.35
N TYR A 83 29.39 -7.84 -20.89
CA TYR A 83 29.93 -8.26 -19.60
C TYR A 83 31.46 -8.18 -19.59
N ALA A 84 32.13 -8.74 -20.61
CA ALA A 84 33.59 -8.71 -20.72
C ALA A 84 34.14 -7.27 -20.85
N GLY A 85 33.39 -6.39 -21.52
CA GLY A 85 33.74 -4.98 -21.69
C GLY A 85 33.39 -4.08 -20.51
N GLY A 86 32.60 -4.55 -19.53
CA GLY A 86 32.06 -3.71 -18.46
C GLY A 86 31.11 -2.61 -18.95
N THR A 87 30.37 -2.88 -20.04
CA THR A 87 29.45 -1.94 -20.68
C THR A 87 28.00 -2.42 -20.60
N GLY A 88 27.05 -1.54 -20.91
CA GLY A 88 25.65 -1.94 -21.12
C GLY A 88 25.34 -2.37 -22.56
N VAL A 89 24.10 -2.80 -22.82
CA VAL A 89 23.60 -3.26 -24.13
C VAL A 89 22.44 -2.38 -24.60
N GLY A 90 22.43 -1.99 -25.87
CA GLY A 90 21.38 -1.14 -26.45
C GLY A 90 20.60 -1.84 -27.57
N TYR A 91 19.27 -1.88 -27.44
CA TYR A 91 18.33 -2.35 -28.44
C TYR A 91 17.43 -1.19 -28.88
N GLY A 92 17.84 -0.46 -29.91
CA GLY A 92 17.08 0.68 -30.41
C GLY A 92 16.84 1.75 -29.33
N GLY A 93 15.57 1.94 -28.94
CA GLY A 93 15.13 2.85 -27.90
C GLY A 93 15.31 2.36 -26.46
N LYS A 94 15.68 1.09 -26.25
CA LYS A 94 15.97 0.50 -24.93
C LYS A 94 17.47 0.35 -24.72
N TYR A 95 17.95 0.71 -23.54
CA TYR A 95 19.30 0.44 -23.06
C TYR A 95 19.25 -0.27 -21.71
N PHE A 96 20.09 -1.29 -21.55
CA PHE A 96 20.36 -1.98 -20.30
C PHE A 96 21.77 -1.59 -19.85
N SER A 97 21.90 -1.15 -18.61
CA SER A 97 23.14 -0.69 -18.01
C SER A 97 24.15 -1.83 -17.81
N ALA A 98 25.42 -1.46 -17.60
CA ALA A 98 26.46 -2.43 -17.24
C ALA A 98 26.15 -3.17 -15.92
N ALA A 99 25.46 -2.50 -14.98
CA ALA A 99 25.06 -3.10 -13.72
C ALA A 99 23.96 -4.16 -13.92
N GLU A 100 22.97 -3.90 -14.77
CA GLU A 100 21.93 -4.88 -15.13
C GLU A 100 22.54 -6.09 -15.85
N VAL A 101 23.43 -5.87 -16.82
CA VAL A 101 24.15 -6.96 -17.52
C VAL A 101 24.97 -7.78 -16.54
N LYS A 102 25.71 -7.12 -15.64
CA LYS A 102 26.50 -7.78 -14.60
C LYS A 102 25.62 -8.61 -13.66
N ALA A 103 24.51 -8.04 -13.19
CA ALA A 103 23.58 -8.73 -12.32
C ALA A 103 23.03 -10.01 -12.97
N LEU A 104 22.64 -9.94 -14.25
CA LEU A 104 22.15 -11.10 -14.99
C LEU A 104 23.23 -12.19 -15.13
N MET A 105 24.45 -11.82 -15.51
CA MET A 105 25.55 -12.77 -15.77
C MET A 105 26.19 -13.35 -14.50
N GLU A 106 26.09 -12.66 -13.35
CA GLU A 106 26.70 -13.12 -12.09
C GLU A 106 25.75 -13.91 -11.19
N ARG A 107 24.43 -13.65 -11.29
CA ARG A 107 23.45 -14.22 -10.36
C ARG A 107 22.75 -15.46 -10.88
N ILE A 108 22.68 -15.64 -12.19
CA ILE A 108 22.07 -16.80 -12.83
C ILE A 108 22.96 -17.34 -13.94
N ASN A 109 22.66 -18.56 -14.39
CA ASN A 109 23.17 -19.06 -15.66
C ASN A 109 22.14 -18.85 -16.77
N VAL A 110 22.55 -18.27 -17.90
CA VAL A 110 21.69 -18.16 -19.09
C VAL A 110 22.06 -19.27 -20.07
N ILE A 111 21.18 -20.24 -20.26
CA ILE A 111 21.41 -21.37 -21.17
C ILE A 111 20.69 -21.07 -22.48
N ILE A 112 21.37 -21.16 -23.62
CA ILE A 112 20.82 -20.80 -24.92
C ILE A 112 21.04 -21.96 -25.91
N PHE A 113 19.93 -22.52 -26.42
CA PHE A 113 19.93 -23.52 -27.48
C PHE A 113 19.22 -22.96 -28.73
N PRO A 114 19.95 -22.25 -29.61
CA PRO A 114 19.32 -21.39 -30.61
C PRO A 114 18.74 -22.13 -31.82
N CYS A 115 19.21 -23.34 -32.14
CA CYS A 115 18.76 -24.10 -33.30
C CYS A 115 18.47 -25.56 -32.94
N VAL A 116 17.28 -25.80 -32.41
CA VAL A 116 16.82 -27.14 -32.00
C VAL A 116 16.70 -28.09 -33.19
N ASN A 117 16.19 -27.62 -34.33
CA ASN A 117 15.87 -28.43 -35.52
C ASN A 117 16.73 -28.06 -36.74
N PRO A 118 18.04 -28.39 -36.74
CA PRO A 118 18.94 -28.00 -37.82
C PRO A 118 18.63 -28.74 -39.14
N ASP A 119 18.16 -29.99 -39.09
CA ASP A 119 17.80 -30.76 -40.28
C ASP A 119 16.62 -30.12 -41.00
N GLY A 120 15.57 -29.81 -40.24
CA GLY A 120 14.40 -29.12 -40.76
C GLY A 120 14.77 -27.73 -41.27
N ARG A 121 15.55 -26.94 -40.51
CA ARG A 121 15.97 -25.58 -40.92
C ARG A 121 16.73 -25.61 -42.25
N ASN A 122 17.72 -26.51 -42.39
CA ASN A 122 18.46 -26.67 -43.63
C ASN A 122 17.51 -26.98 -44.80
N TYR A 123 16.60 -27.93 -44.61
CA TYR A 123 15.60 -28.27 -45.62
C TYR A 123 14.67 -27.11 -45.98
N SER A 124 14.29 -26.30 -44.99
CA SER A 124 13.51 -25.07 -45.19
C SER A 124 14.27 -24.07 -46.04
N GLN A 125 15.54 -23.81 -45.73
CA GLN A 125 16.37 -22.84 -46.45
C GLN A 125 16.76 -23.29 -47.87
N THR A 126 16.89 -24.60 -48.13
CA THR A 126 17.41 -25.11 -49.41
C THR A 126 16.38 -25.77 -50.31
N THR A 127 15.24 -26.20 -49.78
CA THR A 127 14.32 -27.09 -50.53
C THR A 127 12.86 -26.68 -50.43
N ALA A 128 12.33 -26.44 -49.23
CA ALA A 128 10.93 -26.10 -49.03
C ALA A 128 10.78 -25.04 -47.95
N ALA A 129 10.76 -23.76 -48.36
CA ALA A 129 10.77 -22.59 -47.47
C ALA A 129 9.83 -22.70 -46.25
N LEU A 130 8.61 -23.21 -46.43
CA LEU A 130 7.61 -23.30 -45.36
C LEU A 130 7.61 -24.63 -44.59
N TRP A 131 8.66 -25.45 -44.72
CA TRP A 131 8.80 -26.69 -43.96
C TRP A 131 8.87 -26.42 -42.45
N ARG A 132 8.04 -27.11 -41.66
CA ARG A 132 7.91 -26.89 -40.21
C ARG A 132 8.62 -27.97 -39.37
N LYS A 133 8.39 -29.23 -39.69
CA LYS A 133 8.75 -30.41 -38.89
C LYS A 133 10.25 -30.71 -38.90
N ASN A 134 10.69 -31.72 -38.14
CA ASN A 134 12.03 -32.29 -38.32
C ASN A 134 12.10 -33.13 -39.63
N ARG A 135 13.15 -33.96 -39.79
CA ARG A 135 13.39 -34.76 -41.01
C ARG A 135 13.35 -36.27 -40.80
N ASN A 136 12.71 -36.74 -39.73
CA ASN A 136 12.58 -38.17 -39.45
C ASN A 136 11.66 -38.91 -40.47
N PRO A 137 12.18 -39.87 -41.27
CA PRO A 137 11.38 -40.53 -42.30
C PRO A 137 10.55 -41.72 -41.79
N ALA A 138 10.74 -42.16 -40.53
CA ALA A 138 10.27 -43.45 -40.02
C ALA A 138 8.77 -43.72 -40.27
N ASN A 139 7.91 -42.71 -40.08
CA ASN A 139 6.44 -42.86 -40.21
C ASN A 139 5.88 -42.28 -41.51
N SER A 140 6.74 -41.90 -42.46
CA SER A 140 6.33 -41.25 -43.71
C SER A 140 5.69 -42.21 -44.72
N GLY A 141 5.88 -43.52 -44.56
CA GLY A 141 5.53 -44.52 -45.57
C GLY A 141 6.28 -44.34 -46.90
N GLY A 142 7.44 -43.68 -46.86
CA GLY A 142 8.22 -43.33 -48.06
C GLY A 142 7.70 -42.10 -48.81
N VAL A 143 6.67 -41.43 -48.31
CA VAL A 143 6.10 -40.23 -48.94
C VAL A 143 6.82 -38.98 -48.43
N ALA A 144 7.50 -38.26 -49.31
CA ALA A 144 8.33 -37.11 -48.94
C ALA A 144 7.58 -36.00 -48.17
N SER A 145 6.32 -35.73 -48.50
CA SER A 145 5.48 -34.75 -47.79
C SER A 145 5.04 -35.19 -46.39
N LYS A 146 5.20 -36.48 -46.06
CA LYS A 146 4.86 -37.06 -44.75
C LYS A 146 6.07 -37.24 -43.82
N ILE A 147 7.26 -36.83 -44.26
CA ILE A 147 8.47 -36.91 -43.45
C ILE A 147 8.35 -35.94 -42.27
N GLY A 148 8.88 -36.35 -41.12
CA GLY A 148 9.07 -35.51 -39.95
C GLY A 148 7.91 -35.49 -38.96
N VAL A 149 8.26 -35.09 -37.74
CA VAL A 149 7.40 -34.91 -36.57
C VAL A 149 7.47 -33.45 -36.14
N ASP A 150 6.35 -32.92 -35.63
CA ASP A 150 6.33 -31.61 -34.96
C ASP A 150 6.96 -31.75 -33.58
N ILE A 151 8.15 -31.18 -33.41
CA ILE A 151 8.91 -31.23 -32.15
C ILE A 151 8.11 -30.60 -31.01
N ASN A 152 7.30 -29.55 -31.29
CA ASN A 152 6.45 -28.88 -30.29
C ASN A 152 5.06 -29.53 -30.13
N ARG A 153 4.93 -30.80 -30.55
CA ARG A 153 3.84 -31.71 -30.21
C ARG A 153 4.34 -33.04 -29.62
N ASN A 154 5.66 -33.20 -29.49
CA ASN A 154 6.28 -34.49 -29.18
C ASN A 154 6.62 -34.68 -27.69
N GLN A 155 6.35 -33.71 -26.83
CA GLN A 155 6.62 -33.85 -25.39
C GLN A 155 5.61 -34.72 -24.67
N ASP A 156 6.00 -35.30 -23.53
CA ASP A 156 5.12 -36.06 -22.64
C ASP A 156 4.22 -35.16 -21.78
N PHE A 157 3.43 -34.32 -22.43
CA PHE A 157 2.41 -33.49 -21.79
C PHE A 157 1.10 -33.63 -22.55
N LEU A 158 0.14 -34.36 -21.99
CA LEU A 158 -1.14 -34.66 -22.64
C LEU A 158 -0.97 -35.20 -24.08
N TRP A 159 0.13 -35.92 -24.34
CA TRP A 159 0.54 -36.36 -25.68
C TRP A 159 -0.52 -37.25 -26.37
N ASP A 160 -1.19 -38.10 -25.59
CA ASP A 160 -2.40 -38.81 -26.04
C ASP A 160 -3.60 -37.86 -26.02
N PHE A 161 -3.60 -36.91 -26.96
CA PHE A 161 -4.61 -35.86 -27.03
C PHE A 161 -6.03 -36.41 -27.26
N ASN A 162 -6.17 -37.61 -27.84
CA ASN A 162 -7.47 -38.25 -28.03
C ASN A 162 -8.12 -38.70 -26.71
N ALA A 163 -7.30 -39.05 -25.72
CA ALA A 163 -7.74 -39.36 -24.36
C ALA A 163 -7.90 -38.11 -23.49
N ALA A 164 -7.02 -37.12 -23.69
CA ALA A 164 -6.97 -35.94 -22.82
C ALA A 164 -8.04 -34.88 -23.13
N PHE A 165 -8.30 -34.61 -24.41
CA PHE A 165 -9.15 -33.49 -24.86
C PHE A 165 -10.57 -33.94 -25.17
N ALA A 166 -11.51 -32.99 -25.02
CA ALA A 166 -12.88 -33.21 -25.46
C ALA A 166 -12.93 -33.55 -26.95
N PRO A 167 -13.74 -34.51 -27.39
CA PRO A 167 -13.84 -34.87 -28.82
C PRO A 167 -14.13 -33.68 -29.74
N ALA A 168 -14.83 -32.65 -29.23
CA ALA A 168 -15.13 -31.43 -29.96
C ALA A 168 -13.97 -30.43 -30.03
N ALA A 169 -13.00 -30.51 -29.11
CA ALA A 169 -11.79 -29.68 -29.13
C ALA A 169 -10.72 -30.23 -30.10
N ILE A 170 -10.74 -31.54 -30.37
CA ILE A 170 -9.75 -32.20 -31.22
C ILE A 170 -9.82 -31.69 -32.66
N ASN A 171 -8.76 -31.01 -33.07
CA ASN A 171 -8.57 -30.51 -34.42
C ASN A 171 -7.08 -30.51 -34.80
N THR A 172 -6.76 -30.09 -36.03
CA THR A 172 -5.39 -30.08 -36.54
C THR A 172 -4.45 -29.12 -35.83
N TYR A 173 -4.94 -28.16 -35.03
CA TYR A 173 -4.10 -27.24 -34.25
C TYR A 173 -3.63 -27.88 -32.93
N VAL A 174 -4.48 -28.69 -32.28
CA VAL A 174 -4.17 -29.38 -31.02
C VAL A 174 -2.98 -30.32 -31.21
N ALA A 175 -3.14 -31.32 -32.08
CA ALA A 175 -2.14 -32.30 -32.49
C ALA A 175 -2.74 -33.17 -33.61
N SER A 176 -1.92 -33.98 -34.30
CA SER A 176 -2.41 -34.94 -35.29
C SER A 176 -1.69 -36.28 -35.24
N SER A 177 -2.42 -37.38 -35.39
CA SER A 177 -1.83 -38.72 -35.57
C SER A 177 -1.56 -39.06 -37.04
N ASP A 178 -1.87 -38.17 -38.00
CA ASP A 178 -1.53 -38.34 -39.42
C ASP A 178 -0.15 -37.72 -39.73
N PRO A 179 0.85 -38.53 -40.15
CA PRO A 179 2.17 -38.04 -40.56
C PRO A 179 2.16 -37.00 -41.69
N GLY A 180 1.06 -36.88 -42.45
CA GLY A 180 0.89 -35.85 -43.45
C GLY A 180 0.55 -34.46 -42.93
N GLN A 181 0.18 -34.31 -41.65
CA GLN A 181 -0.14 -33.02 -41.05
C GLN A 181 1.10 -32.33 -40.48
N ASP A 182 1.07 -31.00 -40.47
CA ASP A 182 2.13 -30.14 -39.92
C ASP A 182 2.29 -30.32 -38.40
N THR A 183 1.24 -30.74 -37.71
CA THR A 183 1.16 -30.94 -36.24
C THR A 183 1.25 -32.41 -35.84
N TYR A 184 1.87 -33.26 -36.68
CA TYR A 184 2.03 -34.68 -36.37
C TYR A 184 2.86 -34.87 -35.08
N HIS A 185 2.28 -35.48 -34.05
CA HIS A 185 2.86 -35.54 -32.68
C HIS A 185 3.88 -36.69 -32.47
N GLY A 186 4.11 -37.52 -33.49
CA GLY A 186 5.01 -38.69 -33.41
C GLY A 186 4.28 -39.98 -33.03
N ASN A 187 5.04 -41.06 -32.83
CA ASN A 187 4.49 -42.38 -32.47
C ASN A 187 4.49 -42.67 -30.97
N THR A 188 5.33 -41.96 -30.22
CA THR A 188 5.49 -42.02 -28.77
C THR A 188 5.97 -40.65 -28.28
N PRO A 189 5.71 -40.27 -27.02
CA PRO A 189 6.30 -39.06 -26.46
C PRO A 189 7.83 -39.18 -26.44
N HIS A 190 8.50 -38.05 -26.67
CA HIS A 190 9.95 -37.94 -26.80
C HIS A 190 10.55 -38.85 -27.88
N SER A 191 9.82 -39.15 -28.96
CA SER A 191 10.34 -39.99 -30.04
C SER A 191 11.51 -39.33 -30.77
N GLU A 192 11.51 -38.00 -30.89
CA GLU A 192 12.49 -37.26 -31.68
C GLU A 192 13.76 -36.94 -30.90
N VAL A 193 14.91 -37.03 -31.59
CA VAL A 193 16.23 -36.75 -30.99
C VAL A 193 16.39 -35.29 -30.61
N GLU A 194 15.74 -34.39 -31.36
CA GLU A 194 15.70 -32.95 -31.05
C GLU A 194 14.94 -32.69 -29.73
N THR A 195 13.79 -33.34 -29.52
CA THR A 195 13.02 -33.28 -28.27
C THR A 195 13.84 -33.82 -27.09
N LYS A 196 14.58 -34.92 -27.29
CA LYS A 196 15.47 -35.47 -26.27
C LYS A 196 16.60 -34.51 -25.88
N ASN A 197 17.13 -33.73 -26.82
CA ASN A 197 18.16 -32.73 -26.53
C ASN A 197 17.62 -31.55 -25.70
N ILE A 198 16.39 -31.09 -25.95
CA ILE A 198 15.72 -30.12 -25.06
C ILE A 198 15.65 -30.69 -23.64
N ASN A 199 15.20 -31.94 -23.51
CA ASN A 199 15.02 -32.59 -22.21
C ASN A 199 16.37 -32.87 -21.52
N HIS A 200 17.43 -33.15 -22.28
CA HIS A 200 18.77 -33.31 -21.75
C HIS A 200 19.27 -32.05 -21.02
N ILE A 201 19.00 -30.85 -21.53
CA ILE A 201 19.33 -29.60 -20.85
C ILE A 201 18.56 -29.51 -19.52
N PHE A 202 17.27 -29.81 -19.55
CA PHE A 202 16.41 -29.84 -18.36
C PHE A 202 16.82 -30.87 -17.31
N ASP A 203 17.41 -31.99 -17.72
CA ASP A 203 17.87 -33.05 -16.82
C ASP A 203 19.30 -32.77 -16.30
N THR A 204 20.12 -32.06 -17.08
CA THR A 204 21.50 -31.70 -16.72
C THR A 204 21.54 -30.48 -15.79
N TYR A 205 20.69 -29.48 -16.06
CA TYR A 205 20.65 -28.22 -15.31
C TYR A 205 19.43 -28.19 -14.39
N THR A 206 19.56 -28.81 -13.22
CA THR A 206 18.48 -29.04 -12.25
C THR A 206 18.00 -27.78 -11.52
N ARG A 207 18.54 -26.61 -11.87
CA ARG A 207 18.16 -25.30 -11.32
C ARG A 207 17.52 -24.36 -12.34
N ILE A 208 17.03 -24.88 -13.47
CA ILE A 208 16.25 -24.06 -14.40
C ILE A 208 14.95 -23.61 -13.73
N ARG A 209 14.77 -22.29 -13.60
CA ARG A 209 13.58 -21.65 -12.99
C ARG A 209 12.71 -20.95 -14.01
N TRP A 210 13.28 -20.60 -15.16
CA TRP A 210 12.59 -19.91 -16.24
C TRP A 210 12.95 -20.55 -17.57
N TYR A 211 11.96 -20.75 -18.43
CA TYR A 211 12.14 -21.32 -19.76
C TYR A 211 11.38 -20.48 -20.80
N VAL A 212 12.02 -20.13 -21.91
CA VAL A 212 11.35 -19.45 -23.04
C VAL A 212 11.68 -20.20 -24.32
N ASP A 213 10.64 -20.61 -25.05
CA ASP A 213 10.76 -21.17 -26.39
C ASP A 213 10.42 -20.10 -27.45
N VAL A 214 11.39 -19.76 -28.30
CA VAL A 214 11.29 -18.65 -29.26
C VAL A 214 10.82 -19.15 -30.63
N HIS A 215 9.63 -18.72 -31.01
CA HIS A 215 8.83 -19.12 -32.17
C HIS A 215 8.38 -17.92 -33.02
N SER A 216 7.75 -18.17 -34.18
CA SER A 216 7.00 -17.16 -34.93
C SER A 216 5.78 -17.76 -35.64
N TYR A 217 4.70 -17.02 -35.90
CA TYR A 217 4.52 -15.58 -35.68
C TYR A 217 3.15 -15.29 -35.06
N SER A 218 3.07 -14.18 -34.33
CA SER A 218 1.80 -13.55 -33.92
C SER A 218 1.99 -12.29 -33.06
N GLU A 219 3.23 -11.95 -32.68
CA GLU A 219 3.56 -10.84 -31.78
C GLU A 219 3.02 -11.07 -30.37
N ASP A 220 3.23 -12.29 -29.86
CA ASP A 220 2.76 -12.71 -28.54
C ASP A 220 3.91 -13.15 -27.63
N ILE A 221 3.72 -13.03 -26.33
CA ILE A 221 4.39 -13.87 -25.33
C ILE A 221 3.33 -14.66 -24.59
N LEU A 222 3.38 -15.98 -24.76
CA LEU A 222 2.42 -16.91 -24.22
C LEU A 222 2.98 -17.53 -22.94
N TYR A 223 2.19 -17.60 -21.87
CA TYR A 223 2.53 -18.36 -20.65
C TYR A 223 1.60 -19.57 -20.51
N VAL A 224 1.99 -20.56 -19.72
CA VAL A 224 1.17 -21.76 -19.45
C VAL A 224 -0.20 -21.39 -18.87
N TRP A 225 -1.27 -22.10 -19.17
CA TRP A 225 -1.30 -23.38 -19.87
C TRP A 225 -1.72 -23.25 -21.35
N GLY A 226 -1.29 -24.21 -22.16
CA GLY A 226 -1.72 -24.39 -23.54
C GLY A 226 -2.95 -25.29 -23.72
N ASN A 227 -3.31 -26.10 -22.71
CA ASN A 227 -4.39 -27.08 -22.84
C ASN A 227 -5.79 -26.55 -22.54
N ASP A 228 -5.92 -25.56 -21.64
CA ASP A 228 -7.20 -24.95 -21.28
C ASP A 228 -7.09 -23.56 -20.64
N GLU A 229 -8.24 -22.94 -20.37
CA GLU A 229 -8.36 -21.79 -19.47
C GLU A 229 -7.74 -22.06 -18.09
N VAL A 230 -7.23 -21.02 -17.42
CA VAL A 230 -6.48 -21.15 -16.16
C VAL A 230 -7.35 -20.83 -14.94
N GLN A 231 -7.19 -21.60 -13.86
CA GLN A 231 -7.81 -21.30 -12.56
C GLN A 231 -6.88 -21.59 -11.37
N VAL A 232 -7.15 -20.94 -10.22
CA VAL A 232 -6.29 -21.00 -9.03
C VAL A 232 -6.96 -21.61 -7.79
N ALA A 233 -8.24 -21.99 -7.89
CA ALA A 233 -9.09 -22.34 -6.75
C ALA A 233 -9.19 -23.86 -6.51
N ASP A 234 -9.45 -24.65 -7.55
CA ASP A 234 -9.68 -26.09 -7.45
C ASP A 234 -8.43 -26.89 -7.86
N THR A 235 -7.61 -27.23 -6.88
CA THR A 235 -6.38 -28.04 -7.09
C THR A 235 -6.61 -29.39 -7.75
N THR A 236 -7.84 -29.92 -7.74
CA THR A 236 -8.15 -31.26 -8.29
C THR A 236 -8.32 -31.23 -9.81
N ARG A 237 -8.71 -30.08 -10.38
CA ARG A 237 -8.85 -29.84 -11.82
C ARG A 237 -7.49 -29.59 -12.47
N ASN A 238 -6.69 -30.64 -12.57
CA ASN A 238 -5.36 -30.58 -13.17
C ASN A 238 -5.15 -31.67 -14.23
N PHE A 239 -4.14 -31.52 -15.07
CA PHE A 239 -3.82 -32.38 -16.21
C PHE A 239 -3.50 -33.83 -15.81
N GLN A 240 -3.12 -34.08 -14.55
CA GLN A 240 -2.78 -35.41 -14.04
C GLN A 240 -4.01 -36.21 -13.62
N ASN A 241 -5.14 -35.54 -13.37
CA ASN A 241 -6.32 -36.20 -12.85
C ASN A 241 -7.15 -36.82 -14.00
N PRO A 242 -7.24 -38.17 -14.06
CA PRO A 242 -7.93 -38.85 -15.15
C PRO A 242 -9.44 -38.63 -15.16
N ALA A 243 -10.03 -38.12 -14.07
CA ALA A 243 -11.46 -37.77 -14.02
C ALA A 243 -11.83 -36.67 -15.02
N PHE A 244 -10.86 -35.88 -15.47
CA PHE A 244 -11.05 -34.79 -16.43
C PHE A 244 -10.57 -35.14 -17.85
N ASN A 245 -10.28 -36.41 -18.12
CA ASN A 245 -10.09 -36.88 -19.48
C ASN A 245 -11.34 -36.63 -20.32
N HIS A 246 -11.14 -36.33 -21.60
CA HIS A 246 -12.19 -35.96 -22.55
C HIS A 246 -12.96 -34.66 -22.23
N GLN A 247 -12.40 -33.76 -21.42
CA GLN A 247 -13.04 -32.48 -21.10
C GLN A 247 -12.26 -31.28 -21.64
N ARG A 248 -10.95 -31.43 -21.88
CA ARG A 248 -10.08 -30.28 -22.14
C ARG A 248 -10.28 -29.62 -23.51
N GLY A 249 -10.03 -28.32 -23.58
CA GLY A 249 -9.78 -27.55 -24.79
C GLY A 249 -11.00 -26.81 -25.35
N LEU A 250 -12.07 -26.64 -24.58
CA LEU A 250 -13.30 -25.98 -24.99
C LEU A 250 -13.49 -24.66 -24.24
N ILE A 251 -13.51 -23.56 -24.98
CA ILE A 251 -13.66 -22.22 -24.41
C ILE A 251 -14.96 -22.09 -23.60
N GLY A 252 -14.83 -21.66 -22.35
CA GLY A 252 -15.93 -21.33 -21.46
C GLY A 252 -16.79 -22.54 -21.06
N ASP A 253 -16.21 -23.73 -21.03
CA ASP A 253 -16.85 -24.93 -20.50
C ASP A 253 -16.66 -25.06 -18.97
N ASP A 254 -16.95 -26.24 -18.42
CA ASP A 254 -16.87 -26.46 -16.96
C ASP A 254 -15.44 -26.75 -16.47
N TYR A 255 -14.45 -26.97 -17.36
CA TYR A 255 -13.09 -27.33 -16.99
C TYR A 255 -12.10 -26.19 -17.23
N ASP A 256 -11.36 -25.83 -16.18
CA ASP A 256 -10.22 -24.93 -16.25
C ASP A 256 -9.02 -25.62 -15.58
N GLU A 257 -7.83 -25.47 -16.18
CA GLU A 257 -6.59 -26.06 -15.72
C GLU A 257 -6.02 -25.33 -14.50
N TYR A 258 -5.74 -26.09 -13.44
CA TYR A 258 -5.20 -25.56 -12.20
C TYR A 258 -3.78 -25.01 -12.34
N ILE A 259 -3.54 -23.86 -11.73
CA ILE A 259 -2.21 -23.31 -11.49
C ILE A 259 -2.15 -22.66 -10.09
N PRO A 260 -1.06 -22.81 -9.32
CA PRO A 260 -0.88 -22.04 -8.09
C PRO A 260 -0.95 -20.53 -8.37
N GLY A 261 -1.74 -19.77 -7.58
CA GLY A 261 -1.91 -18.33 -7.80
C GLY A 261 -0.60 -17.53 -7.75
N SER A 262 0.37 -17.98 -6.94
CA SER A 262 1.72 -17.41 -6.91
C SER A 262 2.47 -17.57 -8.23
N ASP A 263 2.33 -18.74 -8.87
CA ASP A 263 3.02 -19.04 -10.12
C ASP A 263 2.39 -18.28 -11.28
N LEU A 264 1.05 -18.20 -11.32
CA LEU A 264 0.33 -17.38 -12.29
C LEU A 264 0.72 -15.90 -12.18
N SER A 265 0.78 -15.37 -10.96
CA SER A 265 1.23 -13.99 -10.72
C SER A 265 2.64 -13.75 -11.25
N ASN A 266 3.55 -14.69 -11.03
CA ASN A 266 4.93 -14.60 -11.51
C ASN A 266 5.02 -14.69 -13.04
N LEU A 267 4.27 -15.60 -13.67
CA LEU A 267 4.21 -15.71 -15.12
C LEU A 267 3.72 -14.41 -15.76
N ILE A 268 2.68 -13.80 -15.20
CA ILE A 268 2.15 -12.51 -15.66
C ILE A 268 3.23 -11.42 -15.51
N ALA A 269 3.83 -11.25 -14.33
CA ALA A 269 4.85 -10.23 -14.10
C ALA A 269 6.04 -10.34 -15.07
N LEU A 270 6.56 -11.55 -15.24
CA LEU A 270 7.68 -11.85 -16.16
C LEU A 270 7.33 -11.57 -17.62
N SER A 271 6.13 -11.97 -18.07
CA SER A 271 5.68 -11.72 -19.45
C SER A 271 5.37 -10.24 -19.73
N GLU A 272 4.95 -9.50 -18.70
CA GLU A 272 4.79 -8.04 -18.78
C GLU A 272 6.13 -7.31 -18.81
N ALA A 273 7.13 -7.78 -18.06
CA ALA A 273 8.49 -7.27 -18.16
C ALA A 273 9.06 -7.45 -19.57
N PHE A 274 8.86 -8.62 -20.18
CA PHE A 274 9.20 -8.86 -21.59
C PHE A 274 8.51 -7.87 -22.53
N THR A 275 7.18 -7.75 -22.43
CA THR A 275 6.38 -6.90 -23.31
C THR A 275 6.78 -5.42 -23.18
N ARG A 276 7.07 -4.99 -21.95
CA ARG A 276 7.51 -3.63 -21.62
C ARG A 276 8.84 -3.31 -22.30
N THR A 277 9.88 -4.10 -22.05
CA THR A 277 11.22 -3.80 -22.59
C THR A 277 11.29 -3.99 -24.11
N LEU A 278 10.51 -4.90 -24.68
CA LEU A 278 10.33 -5.02 -26.13
C LEU A 278 9.70 -3.75 -26.72
N GLY A 279 8.61 -3.27 -26.13
CA GLY A 279 7.95 -2.03 -26.54
C GLY A 279 8.83 -0.79 -26.40
N GLU A 280 9.83 -0.84 -25.53
CA GLU A 280 10.81 0.22 -25.35
C GLU A 280 11.78 0.37 -26.54
N VAL A 281 11.98 -0.66 -27.36
CA VAL A 281 12.86 -0.64 -28.53
C VAL A 281 12.37 0.33 -29.61
N ARG A 282 11.13 0.18 -30.07
CA ARG A 282 10.57 1.01 -31.16
C ARG A 282 9.08 1.34 -31.04
N GLY A 283 8.46 1.07 -29.88
CA GLY A 283 7.04 1.37 -29.64
C GLY A 283 6.07 0.31 -30.18
N LYS A 284 6.56 -0.91 -30.39
CA LYS A 284 5.79 -2.07 -30.85
C LYS A 284 5.57 -3.01 -29.66
N TYR A 285 4.32 -3.39 -29.35
CA TYR A 285 4.03 -4.19 -28.17
C TYR A 285 3.55 -5.58 -28.57
N TYR A 286 4.10 -6.60 -27.91
CA TYR A 286 3.59 -7.95 -28.02
C TYR A 286 2.46 -8.15 -27.00
N VAL A 287 1.62 -9.16 -27.20
CA VAL A 287 0.53 -9.45 -26.26
C VAL A 287 0.94 -10.58 -25.32
N ALA A 288 0.92 -10.30 -24.02
CA ALA A 288 1.08 -11.31 -22.98
C ALA A 288 -0.26 -11.99 -22.68
N LYS A 289 -0.34 -13.32 -22.81
CA LYS A 289 -1.59 -14.08 -22.58
C LYS A 289 -1.31 -15.58 -22.30
N PRO A 290 -2.26 -16.34 -21.74
CA PRO A 290 -2.13 -17.79 -21.66
C PRO A 290 -2.03 -18.41 -23.06
N SER A 291 -1.24 -19.47 -23.23
CA SER A 291 -1.05 -20.16 -24.51
C SER A 291 -2.37 -20.65 -25.11
N PHE A 292 -3.30 -21.11 -24.27
CA PHE A 292 -4.65 -21.49 -24.69
C PHE A 292 -5.42 -20.36 -25.41
N SER A 293 -5.15 -19.10 -25.07
CA SER A 293 -5.79 -17.95 -25.74
C SER A 293 -5.39 -17.79 -27.21
N LEU A 294 -4.35 -18.49 -27.66
CA LEU A 294 -4.06 -18.64 -29.08
C LEU A 294 -4.93 -19.76 -29.68
N TYR A 295 -4.80 -20.97 -29.15
CA TYR A 295 -5.65 -22.14 -29.38
C TYR A 295 -5.23 -23.28 -28.42
N PRO A 296 -6.06 -24.32 -28.20
CA PRO A 296 -5.69 -25.46 -27.37
C PRO A 296 -4.54 -26.26 -27.99
N THR A 297 -3.61 -26.73 -27.16
CA THR A 297 -2.40 -27.45 -27.59
C THR A 297 -2.06 -28.65 -26.69
N SER A 298 -1.39 -29.64 -27.28
CA SER A 298 -0.91 -30.86 -26.62
C SER A 298 0.57 -31.08 -26.96
N GLY A 299 1.34 -31.64 -26.02
CA GLY A 299 2.72 -32.06 -26.24
C GLY A 299 3.71 -30.92 -26.50
N THR A 300 3.42 -29.71 -26.03
CA THR A 300 4.28 -28.53 -26.24
C THR A 300 5.48 -28.54 -25.29
N ASN A 301 6.59 -27.94 -25.73
CA ASN A 301 7.81 -27.75 -24.92
C ASN A 301 7.54 -26.91 -23.69
N GLN A 302 6.74 -25.86 -23.83
CA GLN A 302 6.40 -24.94 -22.77
C GLN A 302 5.60 -25.62 -21.65
N ASP A 303 4.48 -26.28 -21.98
CA ASP A 303 3.64 -26.93 -20.98
C ASP A 303 4.38 -28.10 -20.32
N TYR A 304 5.17 -28.85 -21.09
CA TYR A 304 6.02 -29.90 -20.54
C TYR A 304 7.04 -29.34 -19.53
N ALA A 305 7.76 -28.27 -19.88
CA ALA A 305 8.75 -27.66 -19.01
C ALA A 305 8.18 -27.28 -17.63
N TYR A 306 6.99 -26.67 -17.60
CA TYR A 306 6.32 -26.32 -16.34
C TYR A 306 5.73 -27.55 -15.65
N SER A 307 5.04 -28.43 -16.36
CA SER A 307 4.37 -29.61 -15.77
C SER A 307 5.31 -30.64 -15.12
N ARG A 308 6.60 -30.65 -15.46
CA ARG A 308 7.60 -31.56 -14.85
C ARG A 308 7.54 -31.59 -13.32
N HIS A 309 7.35 -30.44 -12.67
CA HIS A 309 7.30 -30.37 -11.20
C HIS A 309 5.96 -30.84 -10.61
N PHE A 310 4.87 -30.82 -11.38
CA PHE A 310 3.60 -31.45 -10.98
C PHE A 310 3.73 -32.98 -11.02
N THR A 311 4.36 -33.51 -12.07
CA THR A 311 4.57 -34.96 -12.24
C THR A 311 5.61 -35.51 -11.28
N ASN A 312 6.67 -34.75 -11.01
CA ASN A 312 7.69 -35.11 -10.04
C ASN A 312 8.11 -33.86 -9.24
N PRO A 313 7.61 -33.70 -8.00
CA PRO A 313 7.95 -32.54 -7.15
C PRO A 313 9.44 -32.37 -6.84
N GLY A 314 10.28 -33.38 -7.09
CA GLY A 314 11.73 -33.29 -6.97
C GLY A 314 12.43 -32.60 -8.16
N LEU A 315 11.73 -32.36 -9.27
CA LEU A 315 12.25 -31.62 -10.42
C LEU A 315 12.07 -30.11 -10.24
N SER A 316 12.87 -29.33 -10.96
CA SER A 316 12.80 -27.89 -10.91
C SER A 316 11.47 -27.36 -11.44
N LYS A 317 10.80 -26.50 -10.66
CA LYS A 317 9.71 -25.65 -11.15
C LYS A 317 10.29 -24.61 -12.12
N ALA A 318 10.02 -24.80 -13.41
CA ALA A 318 10.43 -23.89 -14.48
C ALA A 318 9.20 -23.12 -15.01
N LEU A 319 9.06 -21.85 -14.64
CA LEU A 319 8.03 -20.97 -15.20
C LEU A 319 8.31 -20.80 -16.71
N SER A 320 7.36 -21.19 -17.56
CA SER A 320 7.63 -21.37 -18.99
C SER A 320 6.79 -20.48 -19.89
N PHE A 321 7.42 -20.02 -20.97
CA PHE A 321 6.88 -19.10 -21.94
C PHE A 321 7.13 -19.59 -23.37
N THR A 322 6.28 -19.16 -24.30
CA THR A 322 6.51 -19.21 -25.74
C THR A 322 6.50 -17.78 -26.27
N VAL A 323 7.50 -17.36 -27.02
CA VAL A 323 7.50 -16.06 -27.71
C VAL A 323 7.15 -16.30 -29.17
N GLU A 324 6.15 -15.62 -29.71
CA GLU A 324 5.80 -15.66 -31.13
C GLU A 324 6.19 -14.33 -31.78
N TRP A 325 7.36 -14.25 -32.39
CA TRP A 325 7.88 -13.00 -32.94
C TRP A 325 7.36 -12.67 -34.34
N GLY A 326 7.31 -11.37 -34.64
CA GLY A 326 6.95 -10.83 -35.94
C GLY A 326 5.53 -11.17 -36.41
N THR A 327 5.24 -10.83 -37.66
CA THR A 327 3.94 -11.07 -38.33
C THR A 327 4.02 -12.07 -39.48
N GLU A 328 5.21 -12.64 -39.73
CA GLU A 328 5.45 -13.61 -40.80
C GLU A 328 6.68 -14.46 -40.44
N PHE A 329 6.81 -15.65 -41.04
CA PHE A 329 7.89 -16.59 -40.73
C PHE A 329 9.29 -16.12 -41.21
N GLN A 330 9.33 -15.35 -42.30
CA GLN A 330 10.58 -15.02 -43.03
C GLN A 330 10.55 -13.56 -43.52
N PRO A 331 10.45 -12.57 -42.61
CA PRO A 331 10.39 -11.17 -43.00
C PRO A 331 11.66 -10.73 -43.75
N ALA A 332 11.55 -9.61 -44.47
CA ALA A 332 12.73 -8.97 -45.06
C ALA A 332 13.79 -8.73 -43.97
N TRP A 333 15.07 -8.97 -44.29
CA TRP A 333 16.15 -8.90 -43.30
C TRP A 333 16.18 -7.58 -42.52
N ALA A 334 15.87 -6.45 -43.17
CA ALA A 334 15.81 -5.15 -42.51
C ALA A 334 14.78 -5.12 -41.36
N GLU A 335 13.64 -5.79 -41.51
CA GLU A 335 12.66 -5.93 -40.44
C GLU A 335 13.11 -6.99 -39.41
N MET A 336 13.73 -8.08 -39.85
CA MET A 336 14.30 -9.08 -38.92
C MET A 336 15.34 -8.46 -37.98
N GLN A 337 16.15 -7.51 -38.46
CA GLN A 337 17.12 -6.79 -37.61
C GLN A 337 16.43 -6.00 -36.50
N GLU A 338 15.24 -5.45 -36.75
CA GLU A 338 14.47 -4.77 -35.72
C GLU A 338 13.78 -5.78 -34.80
N ILE A 339 13.29 -6.91 -35.32
CA ILE A 339 12.75 -8.00 -34.50
C ILE A 339 13.81 -8.60 -33.55
N ILE A 340 15.07 -8.74 -34.01
CA ILE A 340 16.19 -9.18 -33.15
C ILE A 340 16.33 -8.24 -31.95
N LYS A 341 16.28 -6.92 -32.18
CA LYS A 341 16.36 -5.92 -31.10
C LYS A 341 15.14 -6.01 -30.18
N ASP A 342 13.94 -6.06 -30.76
CA ASP A 342 12.66 -6.15 -30.04
C ASP A 342 12.68 -7.34 -29.05
N VAL A 343 12.92 -8.55 -29.58
CA VAL A 343 12.82 -9.77 -28.79
C VAL A 343 13.99 -9.92 -27.83
N SER A 344 15.22 -9.56 -28.22
CA SER A 344 16.37 -9.60 -27.30
C SER A 344 16.17 -8.66 -26.11
N SER A 345 15.59 -7.49 -26.34
CA SER A 345 15.19 -6.57 -25.27
C SER A 345 14.12 -7.17 -24.36
N GLY A 346 13.11 -7.82 -24.93
CA GLY A 346 12.10 -8.57 -24.16
C GLY A 346 12.73 -9.65 -23.27
N LEU A 347 13.61 -10.48 -23.83
CA LEU A 347 14.28 -11.56 -23.10
C LEU A 347 15.17 -11.03 -21.96
N MET A 348 15.86 -9.90 -22.17
CA MET A 348 16.59 -9.18 -21.13
C MET A 348 15.68 -8.69 -20.00
N GLY A 349 14.55 -8.06 -20.35
CA GLY A 349 13.58 -7.56 -19.38
C GLY A 349 13.02 -8.66 -18.50
N LEU A 350 12.63 -9.79 -19.10
CA LEU A 350 12.19 -10.98 -18.37
C LEU A 350 13.28 -11.50 -17.44
N GLY A 351 14.52 -11.60 -17.93
CA GLY A 351 15.65 -12.08 -17.14
C GLY A 351 15.98 -11.20 -15.93
N LEU A 352 15.87 -9.88 -16.05
CA LEU A 352 16.12 -8.94 -14.95
C LEU A 352 14.98 -8.97 -13.91
N GLU A 353 13.73 -9.06 -14.37
CA GLU A 353 12.57 -9.26 -13.50
C GLU A 353 12.67 -10.59 -12.73
N ALA A 354 13.13 -11.65 -13.39
CA ALA A 354 13.34 -12.97 -12.79
C ALA A 354 14.34 -12.96 -11.62
N ILE A 355 15.32 -12.06 -11.64
CA ILE A 355 16.28 -11.88 -10.54
C ILE A 355 15.91 -10.72 -9.60
N GLY A 356 14.69 -10.19 -9.74
CA GLY A 356 14.08 -9.16 -8.90
C GLY A 356 14.82 -7.84 -8.86
N ILE A 357 15.42 -7.43 -9.98
CA ILE A 357 16.02 -6.10 -10.15
C ILE A 357 14.92 -5.13 -10.60
N ASP A 358 14.57 -4.17 -9.74
CA ASP A 358 13.64 -3.07 -10.07
C ASP A 358 14.11 -1.75 -9.43
N SER A 359 13.66 -0.62 -9.98
CA SER A 359 13.88 0.69 -9.37
C SER A 359 12.73 1.64 -9.69
N PHE A 360 12.40 2.50 -8.72
CA PHE A 360 11.31 3.46 -8.87
C PHE A 360 11.38 4.59 -7.85
N ILE A 361 10.67 5.68 -8.15
CA ILE A 361 10.51 6.83 -7.25
C ILE A 361 9.11 6.79 -6.63
N VAL A 362 8.97 6.97 -5.32
CA VAL A 362 7.65 7.14 -4.68
C VAL A 362 7.51 8.58 -4.22
N THR A 363 6.55 9.32 -4.76
CA THR A 363 6.28 10.69 -4.30
C THR A 363 5.42 10.68 -3.04
N ASN A 364 5.87 11.37 -1.98
CA ASN A 364 5.04 11.60 -0.79
C ASN A 364 4.34 12.96 -0.91
N ARG A 365 5.10 13.99 -1.26
CA ARG A 365 4.60 15.30 -1.68
C ARG A 365 4.96 15.52 -3.15
N ASP A 366 3.95 15.45 -4.00
CA ASP A 366 4.09 15.69 -5.44
C ASP A 366 3.68 17.11 -5.86
N THR A 367 3.12 17.92 -4.96
CA THR A 367 2.65 19.27 -5.26
C THR A 367 3.21 20.29 -4.29
N PHE A 368 3.76 21.38 -4.84
CA PHE A 368 4.33 22.49 -4.10
C PHE A 368 3.64 23.77 -4.56
N SER A 369 3.21 24.61 -3.62
CA SER A 369 2.61 25.91 -3.91
C SER A 369 3.63 27.03 -3.71
N LYS A 370 3.53 28.07 -4.54
CA LYS A 370 4.43 29.23 -4.46
C LYS A 370 4.40 29.88 -3.06
N ASP A 371 3.21 30.08 -2.51
CA ASP A 371 3.03 30.72 -1.20
C ASP A 371 3.51 29.83 -0.05
N GLY A 372 3.37 28.50 -0.20
CA GLY A 372 3.97 27.54 0.73
C GLY A 372 5.49 27.64 0.73
N VAL A 373 6.11 27.69 -0.46
CA VAL A 373 7.58 27.83 -0.60
C VAL A 373 8.09 29.16 -0.04
N ASP A 374 7.34 30.25 -0.23
CA ASP A 374 7.65 31.56 0.36
C ASP A 374 7.55 31.58 1.90
N SER A 375 6.98 30.54 2.51
CA SER A 375 6.81 30.39 3.96
C SER A 375 7.76 29.36 4.55
N ILE A 376 7.97 28.24 3.84
CA ILE A 376 8.87 27.15 4.22
C ILE A 376 9.66 26.71 2.99
N ALA A 377 10.99 26.83 3.04
CA ALA A 377 11.88 26.46 1.94
C ALA A 377 12.16 24.94 1.86
N ASP A 378 12.04 24.23 2.98
CA ASP A 378 12.43 22.83 3.14
C ASP A 378 11.22 21.93 3.35
N TYR A 379 11.05 20.95 2.48
CA TYR A 379 10.00 19.92 2.57
C TYR A 379 10.65 18.57 2.85
N GLU A 380 10.58 18.12 4.11
CA GLU A 380 11.08 16.82 4.54
C GLU A 380 10.34 15.67 3.86
N GLU A 381 11.01 14.52 3.72
CA GLU A 381 10.43 13.27 3.21
C GLU A 381 9.56 13.42 1.95
N ALA A 382 9.93 14.33 1.04
CA ALA A 382 9.10 14.70 -0.10
C ALA A 382 8.95 13.56 -1.11
N PHE A 383 9.99 12.75 -1.30
CA PHE A 383 9.96 11.55 -2.13
C PHE A 383 11.02 10.53 -1.70
N TYR A 384 10.85 9.31 -2.18
CA TYR A 384 11.75 8.19 -1.95
C TYR A 384 12.27 7.66 -3.28
N VAL A 385 13.53 7.25 -3.35
CA VAL A 385 14.10 6.50 -4.48
C VAL A 385 14.41 5.10 -3.99
N ILE A 386 13.87 4.09 -4.65
CA ILE A 386 13.92 2.69 -4.22
C ILE A 386 14.62 1.85 -5.28
N TYR A 387 15.54 0.99 -4.82
CA TYR A 387 16.22 -0.01 -5.62
C TYR A 387 15.99 -1.38 -4.98
N ASP A 388 15.43 -2.30 -5.76
CA ASP A 388 15.15 -3.67 -5.37
C ASP A 388 16.17 -4.65 -5.94
N GLY A 389 16.42 -5.72 -5.18
CA GLY A 389 17.29 -6.81 -5.60
C GLY A 389 18.78 -6.46 -5.62
N PHE A 390 19.21 -5.26 -5.21
CA PHE A 390 20.63 -4.93 -5.09
C PHE A 390 21.14 -5.17 -3.67
N SER A 391 22.38 -5.63 -3.52
CA SER A 391 23.06 -5.59 -2.23
C SER A 391 23.68 -4.21 -1.99
N PRO A 392 23.72 -3.73 -0.73
CA PRO A 392 24.40 -2.49 -0.38
C PRO A 392 25.86 -2.43 -0.87
N THR A 393 26.56 -3.57 -0.86
CA THR A 393 27.94 -3.69 -1.33
C THR A 393 28.05 -3.47 -2.84
N GLU A 394 27.17 -4.07 -3.65
CA GLU A 394 27.17 -3.90 -5.12
C GLU A 394 26.95 -2.43 -5.53
N LEU A 395 26.11 -1.69 -4.78
CA LEU A 395 25.84 -0.28 -5.04
C LEU A 395 26.86 0.67 -4.40
N GLY A 396 27.87 0.17 -3.68
CA GLY A 396 28.90 0.99 -3.05
C GLY A 396 28.42 1.80 -1.83
N LEU A 397 27.39 1.32 -1.14
CA LEU A 397 26.89 1.96 0.08
C LEU A 397 27.82 1.77 1.27
N PRO A 398 27.86 2.75 2.22
CA PRO A 398 27.03 3.95 2.28
C PRO A 398 27.61 5.17 1.52
N ALA A 399 28.74 5.03 0.84
CA ALA A 399 29.46 6.16 0.23
C ALA A 399 28.83 6.67 -1.07
N ALA A 400 28.14 5.79 -1.81
CA ALA A 400 27.46 6.13 -3.04
C ALA A 400 26.01 6.58 -2.80
N GLU A 401 25.45 7.40 -3.69
CA GLU A 401 24.04 7.80 -3.65
C GLU A 401 23.51 8.14 -5.04
N PRO A 402 22.17 8.07 -5.25
CA PRO A 402 21.55 8.52 -6.49
C PRO A 402 21.78 10.02 -6.74
N THR A 403 22.13 10.34 -7.98
CA THR A 403 22.14 11.73 -8.46
C THR A 403 20.71 12.17 -8.75
N ILE A 404 20.27 13.26 -8.13
CA ILE A 404 18.92 13.79 -8.31
C ILE A 404 18.93 15.11 -9.10
N ARG A 405 18.00 15.26 -10.04
CA ARG A 405 17.77 16.50 -10.81
C ARG A 405 16.29 16.85 -10.89
N PHE A 406 15.98 18.15 -10.83
CA PHE A 406 14.63 18.66 -11.15
C PHE A 406 14.64 19.24 -12.56
N LEU A 407 13.74 18.79 -13.42
CA LEU A 407 13.72 19.12 -14.83
C LEU A 407 12.39 19.77 -15.23
N SER A 408 12.45 20.73 -16.15
CA SER A 408 11.27 21.41 -16.70
C SER A 408 10.35 20.49 -17.50
N SER A 409 10.92 19.41 -18.02
CA SER A 409 10.30 18.30 -18.73
C SER A 409 11.28 17.14 -18.61
N ILE A 410 10.85 15.90 -18.85
CA ILE A 410 11.82 14.80 -18.91
C ILE A 410 12.86 15.11 -20.01
N GLY A 411 14.16 14.97 -19.70
CA GLY A 411 15.27 15.35 -20.57
C GLY A 411 15.41 16.86 -20.86
N GLY A 412 14.63 17.71 -20.18
CA GLY A 412 14.61 19.16 -20.32
C GLY A 412 15.69 19.89 -19.53
N SER A 413 15.52 21.20 -19.37
CA SER A 413 16.46 22.04 -18.62
C SER A 413 16.33 21.82 -17.11
N LEU A 414 17.46 21.94 -16.40
CA LEU A 414 17.51 21.90 -14.94
C LEU A 414 16.75 23.08 -14.34
N ILE A 415 15.93 22.82 -13.33
CA ILE A 415 15.30 23.83 -12.48
C ILE A 415 16.27 24.14 -11.34
N SER A 416 17.11 25.16 -11.53
CA SER A 416 18.20 25.51 -10.60
C SER A 416 17.75 26.02 -9.22
N THR A 417 16.47 26.35 -9.06
CA THR A 417 15.93 26.80 -7.77
C THR A 417 15.48 25.68 -6.85
N MET A 418 15.55 24.43 -7.31
CA MET A 418 15.16 23.25 -6.57
C MET A 418 16.35 22.31 -6.42
N THR A 419 16.55 21.79 -5.22
CA THR A 419 17.58 20.81 -4.92
C THR A 419 17.02 19.70 -4.04
N ALA A 420 17.54 18.49 -4.18
CA ALA A 420 17.16 17.36 -3.35
C ALA A 420 18.33 17.04 -2.43
N ILE A 421 18.04 16.89 -1.14
CA ILE A 421 19.03 16.57 -0.11
C ILE A 421 18.66 15.21 0.45
N LYS A 422 19.55 14.22 0.30
CA LYS A 422 19.37 12.89 0.91
C LYS A 422 19.38 13.04 2.43
N THR A 423 18.31 12.63 3.09
CA THR A 423 18.17 12.69 4.55
C THR A 423 18.46 11.34 5.21
N SER A 424 18.14 10.23 4.54
CA SER A 424 18.41 8.89 5.05
C SER A 424 18.58 7.86 3.93
N VAL A 425 19.25 6.76 4.25
CA VAL A 425 19.22 5.51 3.49
C VAL A 425 18.79 4.40 4.44
N VAL A 426 17.76 3.65 4.06
CA VAL A 426 17.19 2.57 4.86
C VAL A 426 17.39 1.26 4.12
N LEU A 427 17.88 0.26 4.86
CA LEU A 427 18.15 -1.09 4.37
C LEU A 427 17.11 -2.03 4.99
N GLU A 428 16.53 -2.92 4.19
CA GLU A 428 15.63 -3.95 4.70
C GLU A 428 16.34 -4.86 5.73
N ASN A 429 17.64 -5.12 5.54
CA ASN A 429 18.51 -5.78 6.51
C ASN A 429 19.94 -5.21 6.48
N ALA A 430 20.18 -4.22 7.35
CA ALA A 430 21.49 -3.59 7.53
C ALA A 430 22.60 -4.56 7.99
N GLY A 431 22.22 -5.68 8.63
CA GLY A 431 23.17 -6.71 9.08
C GLY A 431 23.71 -7.61 7.97
N ALA A 432 23.17 -7.51 6.75
CA ALA A 432 23.53 -8.36 5.61
C ALA A 432 23.88 -7.55 4.34
N PRO A 433 24.94 -6.71 4.36
CA PRO A 433 25.24 -5.77 3.27
C PRO A 433 25.67 -6.42 1.94
N ALA A 434 25.96 -7.72 1.93
CA ALA A 434 26.27 -8.49 0.72
C ALA A 434 25.04 -9.21 0.14
N THR A 435 23.89 -9.16 0.81
CA THR A 435 22.66 -9.83 0.38
C THR A 435 21.79 -8.86 -0.41
N PRO A 436 21.29 -9.25 -1.61
CA PRO A 436 20.22 -8.55 -2.32
C PRO A 436 19.05 -8.21 -1.41
N GLN A 437 18.61 -6.96 -1.42
CA GLN A 437 17.53 -6.47 -0.58
C GLN A 437 16.96 -5.17 -1.14
N ARG A 438 15.83 -4.71 -0.58
CA ARG A 438 15.34 -3.36 -0.87
C ARG A 438 16.21 -2.30 -0.20
N ILE A 439 16.57 -1.27 -0.97
CA ILE A 439 17.31 -0.11 -0.52
C ILE A 439 16.48 1.14 -0.82
N LEU A 440 16.17 1.92 0.22
CA LEU A 440 15.34 3.12 0.13
C LEU A 440 16.17 4.36 0.49
N PHE A 441 16.21 5.34 -0.41
CA PHE A 441 16.78 6.66 -0.18
C PHE A 441 15.66 7.67 0.05
N THR A 442 15.72 8.41 1.16
CA THR A 442 14.75 9.46 1.48
C THR A 442 15.33 10.83 1.14
N TYR A 443 14.53 11.68 0.48
CA TYR A 443 14.95 13.00 0.07
C TYR A 443 14.05 14.11 0.60
N ARG A 444 14.69 15.17 1.10
CA ARG A 444 14.11 16.49 1.31
C ARG A 444 14.18 17.29 0.01
N VAL A 445 13.13 18.04 -0.31
CA VAL A 445 13.16 19.04 -1.39
C VAL A 445 13.41 20.41 -0.77
N HIS A 446 14.46 21.09 -1.24
CA HIS A 446 14.80 22.46 -0.84
C HIS A 446 14.58 23.43 -2.01
N PHE A 447 13.88 24.53 -1.73
CA PHE A 447 13.70 25.66 -2.64
C PHE A 447 14.54 26.85 -2.21
N ASN A 448 15.37 27.38 -3.11
CA ASN A 448 16.13 28.62 -2.86
C ASN A 448 15.45 29.89 -3.44
N GLY A 449 14.23 29.75 -3.94
CA GLY A 449 13.41 30.83 -4.49
C GLY A 449 12.22 30.32 -5.30
N THR A 450 11.30 31.23 -5.65
CA THR A 450 10.03 30.90 -6.31
C THR A 450 10.01 31.14 -7.82
N SER A 451 11.16 31.35 -8.47
CA SER A 451 11.19 31.67 -9.91
C SER A 451 10.76 30.49 -10.80
N ALA A 452 10.75 29.26 -10.28
CA ALA A 452 10.22 28.08 -10.99
C ALA A 452 8.68 28.08 -11.15
N PHE A 453 7.96 28.90 -10.40
CA PHE A 453 6.49 28.96 -10.39
C PHE A 453 5.95 29.86 -11.52
N THR A 454 6.23 29.50 -12.77
CA THR A 454 5.98 30.35 -13.95
C THR A 454 4.57 30.24 -14.54
N ALA A 455 3.73 29.33 -14.05
CA ALA A 455 2.36 29.12 -14.50
C ALA A 455 1.45 28.73 -13.33
N GLU A 456 0.14 28.89 -13.51
CA GLU A 456 -0.91 28.52 -12.55
C GLU A 456 -0.72 27.11 -11.98
N LYS A 457 -0.49 26.16 -12.89
CA LYS A 457 0.00 24.82 -12.63
C LYS A 457 1.11 24.54 -13.65
N ARG A 458 2.26 24.07 -13.16
CA ARG A 458 3.41 23.68 -13.96
C ARG A 458 3.85 22.28 -13.56
N ASP A 459 3.82 21.37 -14.51
CA ASP A 459 4.38 20.05 -14.34
C ASP A 459 5.90 20.11 -14.46
N ILE A 460 6.58 19.43 -13.55
CA ILE A 460 8.04 19.27 -13.51
C ILE A 460 8.36 17.81 -13.22
N PHE A 461 9.62 17.42 -13.39
CA PHE A 461 10.04 16.03 -13.16
C PHE A 461 11.22 15.98 -12.21
N VAL A 462 11.16 15.09 -11.22
CA VAL A 462 12.36 14.64 -10.52
C VAL A 462 12.96 13.48 -11.31
N GLU A 463 14.26 13.51 -11.55
CA GLU A 463 15.04 12.44 -12.16
C GLU A 463 16.04 11.92 -11.12
N ALA A 464 16.07 10.60 -10.92
CA ALA A 464 17.03 9.90 -10.08
C ALA A 464 17.87 8.97 -10.95
N ALA A 465 19.19 9.13 -10.90
CA ALA A 465 20.13 8.28 -11.62
C ALA A 465 21.14 7.63 -10.67
N PHE A 466 21.20 6.30 -10.65
CA PHE A 466 22.12 5.54 -9.81
C PHE A 466 22.46 4.18 -10.43
N GLY A 467 23.72 3.74 -10.32
CA GLY A 467 24.13 2.46 -10.88
C GLY A 467 23.93 2.30 -12.40
N GLY A 468 23.73 3.42 -13.13
CA GLY A 468 23.39 3.40 -14.56
C GLY A 468 21.89 3.28 -14.88
N ILE A 469 21.02 3.25 -13.86
CA ILE A 469 19.56 3.23 -14.00
C ILE A 469 19.01 4.64 -13.77
N THR A 470 18.02 5.05 -14.56
CA THR A 470 17.37 6.37 -14.46
C THR A 470 15.87 6.23 -14.32
N ASP A 471 15.35 6.73 -13.20
CA ASP A 471 13.93 6.85 -12.91
C ASP A 471 13.51 8.31 -12.91
N VAL A 472 12.25 8.59 -13.26
CA VAL A 472 11.65 9.91 -13.15
C VAL A 472 10.28 9.84 -12.48
N ALA A 473 9.87 10.91 -11.80
CA ALA A 473 8.50 11.06 -11.29
C ALA A 473 7.99 12.47 -11.53
N LEU A 474 6.67 12.57 -11.72
CA LEU A 474 5.97 13.84 -11.93
C LEU A 474 5.79 14.58 -10.60
N MET A 475 6.03 15.88 -10.63
CA MET A 475 5.65 16.82 -9.57
C MET A 475 4.96 18.04 -10.18
N HIS A 476 4.24 18.79 -9.35
CA HIS A 476 3.45 19.94 -9.72
C HIS A 476 3.89 21.16 -8.91
N LEU A 477 4.21 22.25 -9.61
CA LEU A 477 4.34 23.57 -9.02
C LEU A 477 3.07 24.36 -9.28
N VAL A 478 2.45 24.93 -8.25
CA VAL A 478 1.22 25.73 -8.41
C VAL A 478 1.43 27.17 -7.96
N ASN A 479 0.99 28.11 -8.80
CA ASN A 479 1.11 29.56 -8.59
C ASN A 479 -0.28 30.20 -8.45
N GLN A 480 -1.01 29.68 -7.47
CA GLN A 480 -2.31 30.08 -6.91
C GLN A 480 -2.28 30.93 -5.65
N PRO A 481 -2.73 32.21 -5.59
CA PRO A 481 -3.19 32.75 -4.31
C PRO A 481 -4.31 31.84 -3.79
N SER A 482 -4.02 31.13 -2.70
CA SER A 482 -4.92 30.15 -2.12
C SER A 482 -4.79 30.21 -0.61
N PRO A 483 -5.89 30.07 0.14
CA PRO A 483 -5.80 29.70 1.53
C PRO A 483 -5.14 28.32 1.69
N TYR A 484 -4.33 28.15 2.74
CA TYR A 484 -3.57 26.93 3.02
C TYR A 484 -3.38 26.69 4.53
N MET A 485 -2.94 25.48 4.87
CA MET A 485 -2.47 25.07 6.20
C MET A 485 -1.04 24.52 6.08
N LEU A 486 -0.26 24.68 7.14
CA LEU A 486 1.11 24.17 7.21
C LEU A 486 1.18 22.77 7.81
N ASP A 487 2.09 21.99 7.25
CA ASP A 487 2.49 20.69 7.76
C ASP A 487 3.58 20.83 8.82
N GLY A 488 3.81 19.76 9.55
CA GLY A 488 4.86 19.65 10.55
C GLY A 488 6.14 19.02 9.98
N PRO A 489 6.97 18.44 10.87
CA PRO A 489 8.19 17.75 10.46
C PRO A 489 7.97 16.59 9.47
N VAL A 490 6.76 16.02 9.44
CA VAL A 490 6.32 15.09 8.40
C VAL A 490 5.19 15.73 7.60
N THR A 491 5.20 15.53 6.28
CA THR A 491 4.36 16.27 5.31
C THR A 491 2.87 16.04 5.44
N TRP A 492 2.46 15.02 6.18
CA TRP A 492 1.05 14.71 6.40
C TRP A 492 0.58 15.20 7.77
N LEU A 493 1.43 15.45 8.76
CA LEU A 493 0.97 15.82 10.11
C LEU A 493 0.91 17.33 10.26
N SER A 494 -0.28 17.92 10.25
CA SER A 494 -0.43 19.37 10.26
C SER A 494 -0.02 20.02 11.58
N THR A 495 0.67 21.17 11.48
CA THR A 495 0.94 22.09 12.58
C THR A 495 -0.08 23.23 12.66
N ASP A 496 -1.05 23.29 11.76
CA ASP A 496 -2.15 24.25 11.81
C ASP A 496 -3.48 23.64 12.27
N VAL A 497 -3.57 22.30 12.41
CA VAL A 497 -4.72 21.62 13.02
C VAL A 497 -4.39 21.17 14.45
N ARG A 498 -5.27 21.46 15.41
CA ARG A 498 -5.15 21.08 16.83
C ARG A 498 -6.42 20.44 17.34
N VAL A 499 -6.27 19.50 18.27
CA VAL A 499 -7.39 18.89 19.01
C VAL A 499 -7.17 19.03 20.50
N PHE A 500 -8.25 19.13 21.26
CA PHE A 500 -8.18 19.22 22.71
C PHE A 500 -9.46 18.73 23.35
N GLN A 501 -9.36 18.36 24.63
CA GLN A 501 -10.48 17.96 25.47
C GLN A 501 -10.70 18.98 26.60
N LEU A 502 -11.96 19.16 27.00
CA LEU A 502 -12.33 20.02 28.13
C LEU A 502 -13.42 19.39 28.98
N ARG A 503 -13.37 19.70 30.27
CA ARG A 503 -14.43 19.47 31.25
C ARG A 503 -15.18 20.77 31.53
N PRO A 504 -16.45 20.71 31.98
CA PRO A 504 -17.17 21.88 32.46
C PRO A 504 -16.34 22.69 33.47
N GLY A 505 -16.34 24.01 33.32
CA GLY A 505 -15.55 24.95 34.13
C GLY A 505 -14.10 25.14 33.67
N GLN A 506 -13.62 24.40 32.67
CA GLN A 506 -12.26 24.55 32.15
C GLN A 506 -12.19 25.54 30.98
N LYS A 507 -10.96 25.99 30.71
CA LYS A 507 -10.56 26.84 29.58
C LYS A 507 -9.54 26.07 28.75
N VAL A 508 -9.46 26.38 27.46
CA VAL A 508 -8.47 25.76 26.55
C VAL A 508 -7.03 26.02 27.00
N HIS A 509 -6.75 27.22 27.53
CA HIS A 509 -5.47 27.62 28.09
C HIS A 509 -5.67 28.76 29.09
N GLY A 510 -4.71 28.99 29.98
CA GLY A 510 -4.78 30.05 31.00
C GLY A 510 -4.89 31.47 30.41
N SER A 511 -4.46 31.67 29.16
CA SER A 511 -4.59 32.94 28.43
C SER A 511 -5.98 33.17 27.84
N SER A 512 -6.85 32.16 27.80
CA SER A 512 -8.22 32.31 27.30
C SER A 512 -9.15 32.85 28.38
N SER A 513 -10.09 33.71 27.98
CA SER A 513 -11.18 34.18 28.83
C SER A 513 -12.40 33.25 28.78
N ILE A 514 -12.48 32.36 27.78
CA ILE A 514 -13.64 31.53 27.50
C ILE A 514 -13.63 30.24 28.33
N THR A 515 -14.70 30.03 29.10
CA THR A 515 -14.88 28.86 29.97
C THR A 515 -16.01 27.99 29.45
N LEU A 516 -15.81 26.67 29.41
CA LEU A 516 -16.84 25.73 29.01
C LEU A 516 -17.93 25.63 30.08
N GLN A 517 -19.17 25.94 29.71
CA GLN A 517 -20.33 25.75 30.59
C GLN A 517 -20.67 24.26 30.69
N ASP A 518 -21.40 23.88 31.75
CA ASP A 518 -21.88 22.51 31.90
C ASP A 518 -22.95 22.18 30.84
N PRO A 519 -22.68 21.23 29.92
CA PRO A 519 -23.63 20.86 28.87
C PRO A 519 -24.90 20.20 29.41
N ASN A 520 -24.89 19.69 30.64
CA ASN A 520 -26.10 19.16 31.27
C ASN A 520 -27.05 20.29 31.73
N ALA A 521 -26.50 21.47 32.04
CA ALA A 521 -27.28 22.66 32.43
C ALA A 521 -27.66 23.52 31.22
N VAL A 522 -26.79 23.59 30.22
CA VAL A 522 -26.98 24.39 29.00
C VAL A 522 -26.70 23.51 27.79
N ALA A 523 -27.75 23.01 27.13
CA ALA A 523 -27.62 22.04 26.03
C ALA A 523 -26.70 22.52 24.89
N ASP A 524 -26.73 23.81 24.57
CA ASP A 524 -25.90 24.41 23.51
C ASP A 524 -24.52 24.90 24.02
N ALA A 525 -24.13 24.58 25.27
CA ALA A 525 -22.84 24.96 25.85
C ALA A 525 -21.61 24.67 24.95
N PRO A 526 -21.51 23.50 24.27
CA PRO A 526 -20.34 23.20 23.45
C PRO A 526 -20.24 24.11 22.21
N TYR A 527 -21.38 24.41 21.59
CA TYR A 527 -21.46 25.31 20.43
C TYR A 527 -21.20 26.76 20.85
N ASN A 528 -21.81 27.21 21.95
CA ASN A 528 -21.54 28.53 22.52
C ASN A 528 -20.05 28.71 22.86
N TYR A 529 -19.43 27.67 23.42
CA TYR A 529 -18.01 27.66 23.76
C TYR A 529 -17.13 27.83 22.51
N ILE A 530 -17.28 26.96 21.50
CA ILE A 530 -16.41 27.01 20.32
C ILE A 530 -16.60 28.32 19.54
N GLN A 531 -17.83 28.84 19.44
CA GLN A 531 -18.10 30.13 18.80
C GLN A 531 -17.45 31.29 19.54
N ALA A 532 -17.54 31.32 20.87
CA ALA A 532 -16.90 32.34 21.70
C ALA A 532 -15.37 32.25 21.65
N LEU A 533 -14.81 31.02 21.64
CA LEU A 533 -13.38 30.81 21.49
C LEU A 533 -12.89 31.30 20.11
N LEU A 534 -13.61 30.97 19.04
CA LEU A 534 -13.26 31.46 17.70
C LEU A 534 -13.32 32.99 17.62
N ALA A 535 -14.30 33.63 18.27
CA ALA A 535 -14.35 35.09 18.37
C ALA A 535 -13.14 35.65 19.13
N GLU A 536 -12.72 35.03 20.23
CA GLU A 536 -11.51 35.41 20.97
C GLU A 536 -10.24 35.26 20.11
N LEU A 537 -10.03 34.11 19.48
CA LEU A 537 -8.86 33.84 18.65
C LEU A 537 -8.77 34.81 17.47
N ARG A 538 -9.89 35.07 16.79
CA ARG A 538 -9.98 36.04 15.69
C ARG A 538 -9.80 37.49 16.16
N GLY A 539 -10.05 37.78 17.44
CA GLY A 539 -9.83 39.09 18.06
C GLY A 539 -8.36 39.53 18.07
N TYR A 540 -7.41 38.60 17.92
CA TYR A 540 -5.99 38.90 17.75
C TYR A 540 -5.65 39.42 16.35
N GLY A 541 -6.62 39.44 15.42
CA GLY A 541 -6.40 39.82 14.03
C GLY A 541 -5.34 38.92 13.40
N ASN A 542 -4.29 39.53 12.85
CA ASN A 542 -3.20 38.81 12.21
C ASN A 542 -2.03 38.47 13.15
N ALA A 543 -2.15 38.72 14.45
CA ALA A 543 -1.17 38.24 15.43
C ALA A 543 -1.44 36.78 15.80
N ASP A 544 -0.41 36.08 16.25
CA ASP A 544 -0.55 34.72 16.78
C ASP A 544 -1.39 34.73 18.06
N ALA A 545 -2.38 33.84 18.14
CA ALA A 545 -3.27 33.75 19.29
C ALA A 545 -2.65 32.80 20.33
N PRO A 546 -2.24 33.27 21.53
CA PRO A 546 -1.52 32.43 22.49
C PRO A 546 -2.27 31.16 22.90
N ALA A 547 -3.60 31.22 22.96
CA ALA A 547 -4.44 30.07 23.29
C ALA A 547 -4.41 28.97 22.21
N PHE A 548 -4.11 29.30 20.95
CA PHE A 548 -3.90 28.32 19.88
C PHE A 548 -2.44 27.83 19.87
N GLU A 549 -1.47 28.73 19.94
CA GLU A 549 -0.04 28.38 19.84
C GLU A 549 0.46 27.52 21.01
N SER A 550 -0.16 27.66 22.18
CA SER A 550 0.18 26.87 23.39
C SER A 550 -0.45 25.48 23.42
N LEU A 551 -1.31 25.12 22.45
CA LEU A 551 -1.94 23.80 22.41
C LEU A 551 -0.90 22.71 22.10
N SER A 552 -0.52 21.98 23.14
CA SER A 552 0.39 20.83 23.07
C SER A 552 -0.34 19.48 23.01
N THR A 553 -1.64 19.43 23.34
CA THR A 553 -2.40 18.18 23.43
C THR A 553 -2.85 17.67 22.07
N ASN A 554 -2.72 16.37 21.84
CA ASN A 554 -3.20 15.65 20.64
C ASN A 554 -4.10 14.47 21.03
N GLU A 555 -4.77 14.55 22.16
CA GLU A 555 -5.56 13.44 22.69
C GLU A 555 -7.03 13.81 22.71
N LEU A 556 -7.83 12.85 22.27
CA LEU A 556 -9.27 12.87 22.22
C LEU A 556 -9.79 11.83 23.20
N GLU A 557 -10.88 12.12 23.90
CA GLU A 557 -11.49 11.19 24.86
C GLU A 557 -12.70 10.50 24.23
N LEU A 558 -12.66 9.17 24.16
CA LEU A 558 -13.76 8.36 23.65
C LEU A 558 -14.93 8.25 24.62
N SER A 559 -14.66 8.30 25.93
CA SER A 559 -15.72 8.20 26.91
C SER A 559 -16.49 9.51 27.04
N ARG A 560 -17.79 9.37 27.31
CA ARG A 560 -18.71 10.49 27.55
C ARG A 560 -18.36 11.22 28.85
N THR A 561 -17.85 10.49 29.85
CA THR A 561 -17.44 10.99 31.16
C THR A 561 -16.12 10.36 31.58
N VAL A 562 -15.35 11.03 32.44
CA VAL A 562 -14.16 10.48 33.10
C VAL A 562 -14.26 10.79 34.58
N GLY A 563 -14.30 9.75 35.41
CA GLY A 563 -14.60 9.89 36.84
C GLY A 563 -15.92 10.61 37.11
N GLY A 564 -16.96 10.28 36.34
CA GLY A 564 -18.30 10.89 36.45
C GLY A 564 -18.45 12.30 35.87
N VAL A 565 -17.36 12.96 35.47
CA VAL A 565 -17.39 14.32 34.91
C VAL A 565 -17.42 14.27 33.38
N ARG A 566 -18.28 15.08 32.77
CA ARG A 566 -18.40 15.17 31.30
C ARG A 566 -17.09 15.63 30.66
N VAL A 567 -16.71 14.99 29.57
CA VAL A 567 -15.57 15.38 28.74
C VAL A 567 -16.05 15.68 27.33
N LEU A 568 -15.57 16.78 26.76
CA LEU A 568 -15.94 17.26 25.44
C LEU A 568 -14.69 17.46 24.60
N ASN A 569 -14.77 17.07 23.34
CA ASN A 569 -13.66 17.12 22.39
C ASN A 569 -13.86 18.26 21.39
N PHE A 570 -12.80 18.96 21.02
CA PHE A 570 -12.84 20.09 20.10
C PHE A 570 -11.67 20.04 19.12
N ALA A 571 -11.84 20.69 17.97
CA ALA A 571 -10.78 20.94 17.01
C ALA A 571 -10.70 22.40 16.62
N LEU A 572 -9.48 22.85 16.30
CA LEU A 572 -9.18 24.16 15.73
C LEU A 572 -8.29 24.00 14.49
N ALA A 573 -8.46 24.89 13.53
CA ALA A 573 -7.58 25.04 12.37
C ALA A 573 -7.17 26.50 12.19
N LYS A 574 -5.87 26.75 11.98
CA LYS A 574 -5.33 28.05 11.55
C LYS A 574 -5.16 28.03 10.04
N VAL A 575 -5.97 28.82 9.33
CA VAL A 575 -5.90 28.91 7.86
C VAL A 575 -5.16 30.19 7.49
N ARG A 576 -4.14 30.05 6.67
CA ARG A 576 -3.25 31.11 6.20
C ARG A 576 -3.60 31.49 4.78
N TYR A 577 -3.22 32.69 4.37
CA TYR A 577 -3.45 33.21 3.03
C TYR A 577 -2.42 34.30 2.72
N ARG A 578 -1.84 34.28 1.52
CA ARG A 578 -0.90 35.31 1.08
C ARG A 578 -1.34 35.82 -0.29
N ALA A 579 -1.58 37.13 -0.39
CA ALA A 579 -1.93 37.77 -1.64
C ALA A 579 -1.58 39.26 -1.60
N ASN A 580 -1.31 39.84 -2.78
CA ASN A 580 -0.96 41.25 -2.90
C ASN A 580 -2.18 42.18 -2.88
N SER A 581 -3.27 41.79 -3.53
CA SER A 581 -4.43 42.68 -3.76
C SER A 581 -5.79 41.99 -3.79
N GLN A 582 -5.85 40.66 -3.67
CA GLN A 582 -7.09 39.89 -3.80
C GLN A 582 -7.46 39.24 -2.47
N ASP A 583 -8.65 39.48 -1.96
CA ASP A 583 -9.20 38.76 -0.81
C ASP A 583 -9.64 37.35 -1.21
N ALA A 584 -9.45 36.39 -0.32
CA ALA A 584 -10.10 35.08 -0.44
C ALA A 584 -11.47 35.15 0.22
N VAL A 585 -12.54 35.02 -0.58
CA VAL A 585 -13.93 35.13 -0.12
C VAL A 585 -14.56 33.75 0.07
N ASP A 586 -15.49 33.64 1.03
CA ASP A 586 -16.20 32.39 1.34
C ASP A 586 -15.25 31.21 1.61
N VAL A 587 -14.16 31.50 2.34
CA VAL A 587 -13.22 30.49 2.84
C VAL A 587 -13.90 29.71 3.95
N ARG A 588 -13.96 28.40 3.76
CA ARG A 588 -14.56 27.45 4.68
C ARG A 588 -13.55 26.41 5.08
N ALA A 589 -13.60 26.00 6.35
CA ALA A 589 -12.89 24.85 6.85
C ALA A 589 -13.90 23.79 7.28
N PHE A 590 -13.85 22.62 6.66
CA PHE A 590 -14.67 21.47 7.03
C PHE A 590 -13.84 20.51 7.89
N PHE A 591 -14.37 20.14 9.04
CA PHE A 591 -13.74 19.17 9.93
C PHE A 591 -14.46 17.84 9.81
N ARG A 592 -13.71 16.74 9.67
CA ARG A 592 -14.26 15.39 9.66
C ARG A 592 -13.35 14.39 10.37
N THR A 593 -13.94 13.39 11.00
CA THR A 593 -13.20 12.23 11.51
C THR A 593 -13.49 11.02 10.65
N PHE A 594 -12.47 10.21 10.40
CA PHE A 594 -12.65 8.84 9.96
C PHE A 594 -12.97 7.96 11.16
N ASN A 595 -13.77 6.90 10.94
CA ASN A 595 -14.21 6.04 12.05
C ASN A 595 -13.07 5.23 12.69
N THR A 596 -11.93 5.08 12.01
CA THR A 596 -10.68 4.49 12.51
C THR A 596 -9.49 5.09 11.77
N MET A 597 -8.28 4.59 11.99
CA MET A 597 -7.15 4.88 11.13
C MET A 597 -7.32 4.35 9.71
N VAL A 598 -6.97 5.14 8.70
CA VAL A 598 -7.12 4.75 7.29
C VAL A 598 -5.77 4.85 6.60
N SER A 599 -5.40 3.81 5.86
CA SER A 599 -4.13 3.77 5.12
C SER A 599 -4.15 4.67 3.88
N ASP A 600 -5.33 4.97 3.33
CA ASP A 600 -5.56 5.86 2.19
C ASP A 600 -6.48 7.02 2.60
N LEU A 601 -5.94 8.24 2.60
CA LEU A 601 -6.69 9.46 2.89
C LEU A 601 -6.92 10.31 1.64
N SER A 602 -6.74 9.72 0.45
CA SER A 602 -6.99 10.36 -0.82
C SER A 602 -8.38 10.97 -0.88
N TYR A 603 -8.41 12.23 -1.32
CA TYR A 603 -9.61 13.01 -1.50
C TYR A 603 -10.49 12.40 -2.58
N THR A 604 -11.64 11.86 -2.19
CA THR A 604 -12.64 11.33 -3.12
C THR A 604 -14.01 11.95 -2.83
N SER A 605 -14.46 12.82 -3.73
CA SER A 605 -15.78 13.46 -3.69
C SER A 605 -16.66 13.13 -4.90
N ALA A 606 -16.14 12.34 -5.86
CA ALA A 606 -16.85 11.98 -7.08
C ALA A 606 -18.05 11.07 -6.78
N VAL A 607 -19.25 11.52 -7.19
CA VAL A 607 -20.49 10.75 -7.04
C VAL A 607 -20.40 9.41 -7.77
N GLY A 608 -20.71 8.32 -7.06
CA GLY A 608 -20.69 6.96 -7.62
C GLY A 608 -19.31 6.28 -7.59
N ALA A 609 -18.29 6.92 -7.00
CA ALA A 609 -17.06 6.23 -6.64
C ALA A 609 -17.34 5.19 -5.55
N GLN A 610 -16.63 4.06 -5.54
CA GLN A 610 -16.82 3.00 -4.51
C GLN A 610 -16.71 3.53 -3.07
N MET A 611 -15.83 4.52 -2.86
CA MET A 611 -15.73 5.25 -1.60
C MET A 611 -15.76 6.75 -1.89
N GLU A 612 -16.66 7.45 -1.21
CA GLU A 612 -16.80 8.90 -1.26
C GLU A 612 -16.54 9.46 0.14
N ASN A 613 -15.27 9.59 0.52
CA ASN A 613 -14.86 9.97 1.87
C ASN A 613 -14.94 11.48 2.14
N TYR A 614 -15.03 12.32 1.11
CA TYR A 614 -15.14 13.79 1.23
C TYR A 614 -16.42 14.37 0.60
N ARG A 615 -17.58 13.71 0.80
CA ARG A 615 -18.87 14.17 0.25
C ARG A 615 -19.26 15.57 0.73
N ARG A 616 -19.93 16.31 -0.15
CA ARG A 616 -20.53 17.63 0.09
C ARG A 616 -21.85 17.76 -0.67
N THR A 617 -22.65 18.77 -0.33
CA THR A 617 -23.78 19.21 -1.16
C THR A 617 -23.30 19.68 -2.54
N SER A 618 -24.19 19.72 -3.53
CA SER A 618 -23.86 20.14 -4.91
C SER A 618 -23.29 21.57 -5.00
N GLY A 619 -23.66 22.47 -4.07
CA GLY A 619 -23.06 23.80 -3.95
C GLY A 619 -21.67 23.82 -3.30
N GLY A 620 -21.21 22.69 -2.77
CA GLY A 620 -19.92 22.54 -2.08
C GLY A 620 -19.82 23.29 -0.75
N THR A 621 -20.95 23.71 -0.17
CA THR A 621 -20.99 24.57 1.03
C THR A 621 -21.17 23.80 2.33
N THR A 622 -21.68 22.58 2.26
CA THR A 622 -22.04 21.77 3.43
C THR A 622 -21.44 20.38 3.28
N PRO A 623 -20.56 19.94 4.21
CA PRO A 623 -20.00 18.60 4.19
C PRO A 623 -21.05 17.57 4.62
N LEU A 624 -21.02 16.40 3.98
CA LEU A 624 -21.94 15.29 4.22
C LEU A 624 -21.17 14.08 4.77
N LEU A 625 -21.89 13.06 5.24
CA LEU A 625 -21.30 11.77 5.62
C LEU A 625 -20.52 11.20 4.44
N GLY A 626 -19.27 10.82 4.70
CA GLY A 626 -18.51 10.00 3.78
C GLY A 626 -19.03 8.57 3.81
N ILE A 627 -19.19 7.96 2.64
CA ILE A 627 -19.83 6.65 2.50
C ILE A 627 -18.97 5.68 1.67
N ASN A 628 -19.14 4.39 1.95
CA ASN A 628 -18.61 3.28 1.15
C ASN A 628 -19.77 2.41 0.64
N HIS A 629 -19.80 2.14 -0.67
CA HIS A 629 -20.86 1.41 -1.38
C HIS A 629 -20.69 -0.12 -1.37
N PHE A 630 -19.63 -0.64 -0.77
CA PHE A 630 -19.22 -2.05 -0.90
C PHE A 630 -20.21 -3.07 -0.33
N PHE A 631 -20.95 -2.75 0.75
CA PHE A 631 -21.76 -3.73 1.46
C PHE A 631 -23.16 -3.86 0.83
N SER A 632 -23.26 -4.72 -0.18
CA SER A 632 -24.47 -4.95 -0.96
C SER A 632 -25.60 -5.54 -0.11
N GLY A 633 -26.60 -4.72 0.20
CA GLY A 633 -27.94 -5.23 0.49
C GLY A 633 -28.88 -4.30 1.23
N VAL A 634 -28.36 -3.43 2.10
CA VAL A 634 -29.22 -2.63 3.02
C VAL A 634 -28.85 -1.14 3.10
N GLY A 635 -27.68 -0.72 2.59
CA GLY A 635 -27.22 0.67 2.59
C GLY A 635 -25.68 0.78 2.55
N ASN A 636 -25.17 2.00 2.56
CA ASN A 636 -23.74 2.33 2.50
C ASN A 636 -23.15 2.50 3.90
N GLN A 637 -21.95 1.98 4.16
CA GLN A 637 -21.26 2.18 5.44
C GLN A 637 -20.73 3.62 5.56
N ILE A 638 -20.76 4.17 6.78
CA ILE A 638 -20.18 5.48 7.09
C ILE A 638 -18.67 5.33 7.28
N VAL A 639 -17.87 6.08 6.50
CA VAL A 639 -16.40 6.09 6.60
C VAL A 639 -15.82 7.38 7.14
N SER A 640 -16.54 8.51 6.99
CA SER A 640 -16.16 9.77 7.62
C SER A 640 -17.38 10.58 8.07
N ILE A 641 -17.21 11.32 9.16
CA ILE A 641 -18.29 12.05 9.84
C ILE A 641 -17.89 13.53 9.95
N PRO A 642 -18.71 14.47 9.44
CA PRO A 642 -18.42 15.90 9.54
C PRO A 642 -18.85 16.48 10.90
N TYR A 643 -18.13 17.52 11.34
CA TYR A 643 -18.36 18.28 12.58
C TYR A 643 -18.42 19.77 12.31
N PHE A 644 -19.10 20.50 13.21
CA PHE A 644 -19.55 21.86 12.97
C PHE A 644 -19.29 22.77 14.17
N ALA A 645 -19.16 24.07 13.93
CA ALA A 645 -19.21 25.09 14.98
C ALA A 645 -20.65 25.49 15.33
N GLU A 646 -21.62 25.05 14.53
CA GLU A 646 -23.05 25.30 14.72
C GLU A 646 -23.81 24.01 15.01
N ARG A 647 -25.01 24.16 15.57
CA ARG A 647 -25.83 23.03 16.03
C ARG A 647 -26.11 22.05 14.90
N ARG A 648 -25.96 20.75 15.17
CA ARG A 648 -26.39 19.71 14.24
C ARG A 648 -27.89 19.82 13.97
N VAL A 649 -28.28 19.67 12.71
CA VAL A 649 -29.70 19.48 12.36
C VAL A 649 -30.21 18.18 12.99
N ASN A 650 -31.48 18.16 13.39
CA ASN A 650 -32.07 16.93 13.89
C ASN A 650 -32.29 15.97 12.71
N THR A 651 -31.37 15.03 12.55
CA THR A 651 -31.38 14.07 11.45
C THR A 651 -32.56 13.10 11.49
N ALA A 652 -33.35 13.02 12.56
CA ALA A 652 -34.63 12.30 12.54
C ALA A 652 -35.70 12.98 11.67
N SER A 653 -35.59 14.31 11.50
CA SER A 653 -36.62 15.14 10.89
C SER A 653 -36.12 15.97 9.71
N GLN A 654 -34.81 16.14 9.56
CA GLN A 654 -34.19 16.96 8.52
C GLN A 654 -33.05 16.22 7.83
N SER A 655 -32.84 16.52 6.55
CA SER A 655 -31.66 16.09 5.82
C SER A 655 -30.42 16.87 6.26
N MET A 656 -29.27 16.22 6.26
CA MET A 656 -27.96 16.85 6.51
C MET A 656 -27.61 17.92 5.48
N THR A 657 -28.23 17.91 4.30
CA THR A 657 -28.08 18.98 3.30
C THR A 657 -28.49 20.36 3.82
N ALA A 658 -29.32 20.41 4.88
CA ALA A 658 -29.74 21.64 5.54
C ALA A 658 -28.80 22.09 6.67
N GLN A 659 -27.70 21.38 6.94
CA GLN A 659 -26.78 21.67 8.03
C GLN A 659 -26.10 23.05 7.84
N PRO A 660 -26.26 23.98 8.80
CA PRO A 660 -25.54 25.25 8.78
C PRO A 660 -24.13 25.10 9.38
N ASP A 661 -23.21 25.96 8.95
CA ASP A 661 -21.89 26.14 9.57
C ASP A 661 -21.26 27.49 9.16
N ASN A 662 -22.01 28.58 9.32
CA ASN A 662 -21.56 29.91 8.90
C ASN A 662 -20.44 30.46 9.79
N THR A 663 -20.29 29.97 11.01
CA THR A 663 -19.17 30.29 11.90
C THR A 663 -17.83 29.86 11.29
N ASN A 664 -17.82 28.77 10.52
CA ASN A 664 -16.67 28.30 9.74
C ASN A 664 -16.67 28.83 8.31
N LYS A 665 -17.25 30.01 8.07
CA LYS A 665 -17.11 30.77 6.83
C LYS A 665 -16.45 32.11 7.14
N GLN A 666 -15.35 32.44 6.48
CA GLN A 666 -14.63 33.72 6.64
C GLN A 666 -14.23 34.31 5.29
N THR A 667 -13.93 35.61 5.29
CA THR A 667 -13.16 36.27 4.24
C THR A 667 -11.76 36.50 4.78
N LEU A 668 -10.74 36.00 4.10
CA LEU A 668 -9.35 36.27 4.44
C LEU A 668 -8.89 37.44 3.58
N VAL A 669 -8.71 38.59 4.24
CA VAL A 669 -8.32 39.84 3.58
C VAL A 669 -6.83 39.79 3.25
N HIS A 670 -6.48 40.22 2.03
CA HIS A 670 -5.07 40.30 1.64
C HIS A 670 -4.29 41.31 2.49
N ALA A 671 -3.03 41.01 2.78
CA ALA A 671 -2.15 41.87 3.58
C ALA A 671 -0.94 42.38 2.77
N GLY A 672 -1.14 42.75 1.51
CA GLY A 672 -0.09 43.37 0.68
C GLY A 672 1.11 42.46 0.43
N GLY A 673 0.88 41.16 0.27
CA GLY A 673 1.92 40.14 0.09
C GLY A 673 2.49 39.57 1.40
N VAL A 674 2.12 40.15 2.54
CA VAL A 674 2.34 39.54 3.86
C VAL A 674 1.29 38.45 4.07
N GLU A 675 1.66 37.43 4.84
CA GLU A 675 0.73 36.38 5.25
C GLU A 675 -0.36 36.95 6.17
N ALA A 676 -1.60 36.59 5.85
CA ALA A 676 -2.78 36.77 6.68
C ALA A 676 -3.24 35.42 7.21
N HIS A 677 -3.77 35.34 8.44
CA HIS A 677 -4.40 34.12 8.96
C HIS A 677 -5.71 34.36 9.70
N THR A 678 -6.50 33.30 9.85
CA THR A 678 -7.67 33.27 10.73
C THR A 678 -7.91 31.86 11.28
N TYR A 679 -8.81 31.75 12.24
CA TYR A 679 -9.08 30.50 12.96
C TYR A 679 -10.46 29.95 12.65
N PHE A 680 -10.56 28.62 12.54
CA PHE A 680 -11.78 27.83 12.37
C PHE A 680 -11.82 26.74 13.43
N GLY A 681 -12.99 26.16 13.70
CA GLY A 681 -13.09 25.12 14.73
C GLY A 681 -14.44 24.41 14.77
N CYS A 682 -14.52 23.35 15.56
CA CYS A 682 -15.76 22.61 15.75
C CYS A 682 -15.80 21.88 17.10
N TRP A 683 -17.01 21.51 17.50
CA TRP A 683 -17.23 20.53 18.57
C TRP A 683 -17.25 19.12 17.95
N LEU A 684 -16.42 18.23 18.50
CA LEU A 684 -16.33 16.82 18.12
C LEU A 684 -17.23 15.99 19.02
N ASP A 685 -18.50 15.88 18.66
CA ASP A 685 -19.54 15.23 19.45
C ASP A 685 -19.58 13.69 19.31
N PHE A 686 -18.46 13.05 18.93
CA PHE A 686 -18.44 11.60 18.76
C PHE A 686 -18.59 10.82 20.06
N ASN A 687 -18.14 11.38 21.19
CA ASN A 687 -18.23 10.73 22.51
C ASN A 687 -19.57 11.03 23.23
N GLN A 688 -20.59 11.44 22.47
CA GLN A 688 -21.92 11.76 22.96
C GLN A 688 -22.91 10.63 22.64
N THR A 689 -24.00 10.53 23.39
CA THR A 689 -24.94 9.39 23.34
C THR A 689 -26.23 9.70 22.59
N GLU A 690 -26.37 10.91 22.08
CA GLU A 690 -27.52 11.32 21.29
C GLU A 690 -27.49 10.57 19.94
N PRO A 691 -28.59 9.90 19.55
CA PRO A 691 -28.65 9.23 18.25
C PRO A 691 -28.54 10.23 17.10
N GLN A 692 -27.58 10.01 16.19
CA GLN A 692 -27.31 10.89 15.04
C GLN A 692 -27.50 10.20 13.69
N PHE A 693 -26.98 8.99 13.49
CA PHE A 693 -26.95 8.37 12.16
C PHE A 693 -27.28 6.87 12.23
N PRO A 694 -27.79 6.26 11.16
CA PRO A 694 -27.96 4.81 11.11
C PRO A 694 -26.59 4.10 10.99
N VAL A 695 -26.54 2.80 11.27
CA VAL A 695 -25.34 1.98 11.01
C VAL A 695 -24.95 2.02 9.53
N ASN A 696 -25.95 1.90 8.66
CA ASN A 696 -25.80 2.00 7.21
C ASN A 696 -26.72 3.09 6.66
N VAL A 697 -26.18 3.98 5.83
CA VAL A 697 -26.88 5.07 5.17
C VAL A 697 -27.66 4.50 3.97
N PRO A 698 -28.97 4.69 3.85
CA PRO A 698 -29.71 4.24 2.67
C PRO A 698 -29.12 4.82 1.38
N SER A 699 -29.03 4.02 0.32
CA SER A 699 -28.42 4.45 -0.94
C SER A 699 -29.10 5.71 -1.49
N GLY A 700 -28.29 6.72 -1.86
CA GLY A 700 -28.77 8.01 -2.36
C GLY A 700 -29.44 8.92 -1.31
N SER A 701 -29.38 8.60 -0.02
CA SER A 701 -30.00 9.39 1.05
C SER A 701 -28.97 10.17 1.87
N ASP A 702 -29.30 11.43 2.19
CA ASP A 702 -28.60 12.26 3.18
C ASP A 702 -29.53 12.62 4.35
N GLY A 703 -30.51 11.75 4.63
CA GLY A 703 -31.51 11.89 5.68
C GLY A 703 -32.83 12.54 5.19
N PRO A 704 -33.83 12.68 6.06
CA PRO A 704 -33.83 12.26 7.46
C PRO A 704 -33.68 10.73 7.63
N PHE A 705 -33.10 10.31 8.74
CA PHE A 705 -32.76 8.93 9.03
C PHE A 705 -33.65 8.34 10.13
N THR A 706 -34.03 7.07 9.95
CA THR A 706 -34.62 6.22 10.98
C THR A 706 -33.54 5.30 11.59
N ASN A 707 -33.86 4.63 12.71
CA ASN A 707 -32.94 3.67 13.37
C ASN A 707 -31.55 4.24 13.67
N ARG A 708 -31.52 5.52 14.11
CA ARG A 708 -30.29 6.24 14.40
C ARG A 708 -29.64 5.69 15.67
N ILE A 709 -28.32 5.68 15.68
CA ILE A 709 -27.45 5.35 16.81
C ILE A 709 -26.49 6.52 17.09
N PRO A 710 -25.88 6.58 18.28
CA PRO A 710 -24.89 7.59 18.60
C PRO A 710 -23.65 7.47 17.72
N ILE A 711 -22.96 8.59 17.47
CA ILE A 711 -21.71 8.59 16.69
C ILE A 711 -20.67 7.68 17.33
N LEU A 712 -20.65 7.58 18.67
CA LEU A 712 -19.74 6.71 19.40
C LEU A 712 -19.76 5.27 18.88
N GLN A 713 -20.95 4.74 18.58
CA GLN A 713 -21.13 3.37 18.08
C GLN A 713 -20.71 3.17 16.61
N LEU A 714 -20.40 4.25 15.90
CA LEU A 714 -19.87 4.22 14.53
C LEU A 714 -18.34 4.22 14.49
N VAL A 715 -17.68 4.46 15.62
CA VAL A 715 -16.21 4.38 15.74
C VAL A 715 -15.74 2.92 15.57
N ARG A 716 -14.53 2.73 15.06
CA ARG A 716 -13.91 1.43 14.78
C ARG A 716 -12.51 1.29 15.39
N GLY A 717 -12.12 2.17 16.32
CA GLY A 717 -10.85 2.11 17.05
C GLY A 717 -10.75 3.18 18.13
N ILE A 718 -9.73 3.09 18.99
CA ILE A 718 -9.51 4.09 20.05
C ILE A 718 -9.00 5.45 19.53
N HIS A 719 -8.49 5.49 18.30
CA HIS A 719 -8.10 6.72 17.61
C HIS A 719 -9.02 6.98 16.41
N GLN A 720 -9.21 8.26 16.10
CA GLN A 720 -9.98 8.71 14.94
C GLN A 720 -9.13 9.71 14.14
N CYS A 721 -8.92 9.48 12.84
CA CYS A 721 -8.20 10.44 12.01
C CYS A 721 -9.03 11.71 11.85
N LEU A 722 -8.59 12.83 12.41
CA LEU A 722 -9.19 14.12 12.09
C LEU A 722 -8.54 14.70 10.83
N VAL A 723 -9.37 15.16 9.89
CA VAL A 723 -8.95 15.94 8.73
C VAL A 723 -9.71 17.26 8.69
N ALA A 724 -8.98 18.36 8.48
CA ALA A 724 -9.49 19.67 8.12
C ALA A 724 -9.30 19.91 6.62
N GLU A 725 -10.35 20.42 5.98
CA GLU A 725 -10.43 20.59 4.53
C GLU A 725 -10.79 22.04 4.21
N ILE A 726 -9.98 22.73 3.40
CA ILE A 726 -10.25 24.11 2.98
C ILE A 726 -10.97 24.14 1.64
N ARG A 727 -12.06 24.91 1.60
CA ARG A 727 -12.79 25.26 0.38
C ARG A 727 -12.97 26.78 0.31
N PHE A 728 -12.71 27.40 -0.84
CA PHE A 728 -12.87 28.86 -1.02
C PHE A 728 -13.38 29.22 -2.43
N GLN A 729 -13.81 30.47 -2.62
CA GLN A 729 -14.19 31.06 -3.92
C GLN A 729 -13.25 32.23 -4.27
N PRO A 730 -12.91 32.48 -5.55
CA PRO A 730 -13.83 32.50 -6.68
C PRO A 730 -13.49 31.48 -7.77
N GLY A 731 -14.32 30.43 -7.91
CA GLY A 731 -14.21 29.43 -8.98
C GLY A 731 -15.32 28.38 -8.88
N ALA A 732 -15.77 27.85 -10.01
CA ALA A 732 -16.84 26.84 -10.08
C ALA A 732 -16.36 25.41 -9.80
N ALA A 733 -15.04 25.17 -9.75
CA ALA A 733 -14.43 23.85 -9.56
C ALA A 733 -13.89 23.69 -8.13
N ASP A 734 -13.97 22.47 -7.60
CA ASP A 734 -13.37 22.10 -6.32
C ASP A 734 -11.85 22.37 -6.36
N PRO A 735 -11.29 23.18 -5.45
CA PRO A 735 -9.87 23.47 -5.45
C PRO A 735 -9.02 22.21 -5.15
N ILE A 736 -9.60 21.18 -4.52
CA ILE A 736 -8.88 19.94 -4.20
C ILE A 736 -9.17 18.93 -5.32
N SER A 737 -8.11 18.46 -5.97
CA SER A 737 -8.23 17.44 -7.01
C SER A 737 -8.56 16.07 -6.39
N ASN A 738 -9.45 15.30 -7.03
CA ASN A 738 -9.65 13.89 -6.65
C ASN A 738 -8.31 13.15 -6.69
N GLY A 739 -8.02 12.39 -5.65
CA GLY A 739 -6.75 11.70 -5.46
C GLY A 739 -5.64 12.54 -4.82
N ALA A 740 -5.88 13.79 -4.44
CA ALA A 740 -4.96 14.55 -3.58
C ALA A 740 -4.96 13.96 -2.16
N THR A 741 -3.86 14.04 -1.43
CA THR A 741 -3.72 13.54 -0.06
C THR A 741 -3.33 14.71 0.85
N PRO A 742 -3.37 14.54 2.18
CA PRO A 742 -2.83 15.54 3.10
C PRO A 742 -1.35 15.88 2.83
N SER A 743 -0.54 14.94 2.33
CA SER A 743 0.85 15.24 1.93
C SER A 743 0.96 16.06 0.65
N SER A 744 0.02 15.94 -0.29
CA SER A 744 0.07 16.59 -1.60
C SER A 744 -0.83 17.81 -1.76
N SER A 745 -1.64 18.15 -0.76
CA SER A 745 -2.47 19.35 -0.81
C SER A 745 -2.40 20.11 0.50
N ASP A 746 -1.94 21.35 0.41
CA ASP A 746 -1.95 22.34 1.50
C ASP A 746 -3.37 22.80 1.91
N ARG A 747 -4.41 22.25 1.26
CA ARG A 747 -5.83 22.44 1.59
C ARG A 747 -6.41 21.27 2.39
N LEU A 748 -5.64 20.20 2.59
CA LEU A 748 -5.99 19.04 3.40
C LEU A 748 -4.98 18.91 4.52
N ALA A 749 -5.42 19.05 5.76
CA ALA A 749 -4.55 18.89 6.92
C ALA A 749 -5.08 17.76 7.79
N GLN A 750 -4.27 16.76 8.09
CA GLN A 750 -4.63 15.71 9.04
C GLN A 750 -3.93 15.89 10.39
N ARG A 751 -4.60 15.41 11.44
CA ARG A 751 -4.02 15.23 12.78
C ARG A 751 -4.25 13.78 13.20
N ASN A 752 -3.36 12.91 12.72
CA ASN A 752 -3.52 11.45 12.78
C ASN A 752 -2.39 10.81 13.63
N LEU A 753 -2.61 10.74 14.94
CA LEU A 753 -1.65 10.23 15.92
C LEU A 753 -2.36 9.32 16.91
N ALA A 754 -2.20 8.01 16.77
CA ALA A 754 -2.73 7.06 17.73
C ALA A 754 -1.77 6.93 18.92
N ILE A 755 -2.27 7.15 20.14
CA ILE A 755 -1.51 6.92 21.38
C ILE A 755 -2.03 5.63 22.00
N LEU A 756 -1.18 4.61 22.05
CA LEU A 756 -1.48 3.30 22.62
C LEU A 756 -0.69 3.12 23.91
N GLU A 757 -1.33 2.54 24.91
CA GLU A 757 -0.74 2.38 26.23
C GLU A 757 -0.27 0.93 26.43
N SER A 758 0.98 0.78 26.85
CA SER A 758 1.59 -0.47 27.30
C SER A 758 1.93 -0.36 28.78
N ASP A 759 1.84 -1.45 29.54
CA ASP A 759 2.19 -1.46 30.95
C ASP A 759 3.64 -1.90 31.17
N ASN A 760 4.31 -1.36 32.20
CA ASN A 760 5.46 -1.99 32.86
C ASN A 760 5.71 -1.36 34.25
N PRO A 761 5.92 -2.16 35.33
CA PRO A 761 6.18 -3.60 35.32
C PRO A 761 4.93 -4.45 35.18
N GLY A 762 4.97 -5.45 34.28
CA GLY A 762 3.85 -6.32 34.02
C GLY A 762 4.24 -7.67 33.39
N ILE A 763 3.23 -8.41 32.93
CA ILE A 763 3.40 -9.69 32.23
C ILE A 763 3.25 -9.49 30.72
N GLU A 764 3.53 -10.54 29.94
CA GLU A 764 3.47 -10.46 28.46
C GLU A 764 2.15 -9.87 27.94
N SER A 765 1.00 -10.25 28.52
CA SER A 765 -0.29 -9.72 28.06
C SER A 765 -0.46 -8.22 28.32
N THR A 766 0.17 -7.66 29.36
CA THR A 766 0.07 -6.22 29.69
C THR A 766 0.97 -5.36 28.79
N HIS A 767 1.96 -5.97 28.13
CA HIS A 767 2.88 -5.35 27.18
C HIS A 767 2.37 -5.36 25.72
N ARG A 768 1.17 -5.90 25.48
CA ARG A 768 0.56 -6.01 24.15
C ARG A 768 -0.28 -4.78 23.84
N VAL A 769 0.00 -4.12 22.73
CA VAL A 769 -0.79 -3.00 22.21
C VAL A 769 -1.43 -3.35 20.87
N GLN A 770 -2.65 -2.86 20.65
CA GLN A 770 -3.41 -3.17 19.45
C GLN A 770 -3.98 -1.89 18.83
N HIS A 771 -4.08 -1.90 17.50
CA HIS A 771 -4.67 -0.81 16.76
C HIS A 771 -5.44 -1.31 15.55
N THR A 772 -6.65 -0.79 15.38
CA THR A 772 -7.48 -1.06 14.21
C THR A 772 -7.20 -0.05 13.11
N PHE A 773 -7.29 -0.49 11.86
CA PHE A 773 -7.21 0.41 10.71
C PHE A 773 -8.03 -0.12 9.54
N LEU A 774 -8.31 0.75 8.58
CA LEU A 774 -8.99 0.43 7.34
C LEU A 774 -7.98 0.56 6.20
N LEU A 775 -7.75 -0.55 5.51
CA LEU A 775 -6.90 -0.63 4.34
C LEU A 775 -7.75 -0.44 3.09
N ARG A 776 -7.38 0.48 2.20
CA ARG A 776 -8.08 0.64 0.91
C ARG A 776 -7.08 0.47 -0.22
N PRO A 777 -7.06 -0.69 -0.90
CA PRO A 777 -6.23 -0.89 -2.09
C PRO A 777 -6.57 0.12 -3.20
N SER A 778 -5.57 0.54 -3.95
CA SER A 778 -5.73 1.46 -5.07
C SER A 778 -6.51 0.79 -6.20
N LEU A 779 -7.46 1.54 -6.77
CA LEU A 779 -8.24 1.05 -7.88
C LEU A 779 -7.42 1.13 -9.17
N SER A 780 -7.38 0.02 -9.91
CA SER A 780 -6.88 0.03 -11.27
C SER A 780 -7.67 1.05 -12.09
N ALA A 781 -7.02 2.12 -12.57
CA ALA A 781 -7.67 3.09 -13.46
C ALA A 781 -8.14 2.37 -14.75
N ARG A 782 -9.39 1.91 -14.78
CA ARG A 782 -10.12 1.65 -16.02
C ARG A 782 -10.59 3.00 -16.56
N GLY A 783 -9.79 3.58 -17.44
CA GLY A 783 -10.28 4.56 -18.41
C GLY A 783 -10.17 6.03 -18.01
N ALA A 784 -9.14 6.67 -18.54
CA ALA A 784 -9.29 7.96 -19.21
C ALA A 784 -8.28 7.98 -20.37
N GLN A 785 -8.80 7.85 -21.60
CA GLN A 785 -8.08 7.74 -22.89
C GLN A 785 -7.39 6.39 -23.18
N LEU A 786 -8.15 5.43 -23.71
CA LEU A 786 -7.78 4.48 -24.78
C LEU A 786 -9.01 3.58 -25.03
N LYS A 787 -10.03 4.15 -25.70
CA LYS A 787 -11.14 3.38 -26.28
C LYS A 787 -10.81 3.12 -27.75
N ALA A 788 -10.09 2.05 -28.03
CA ALA A 788 -10.09 1.35 -29.32
C ALA A 788 -9.40 -0.01 -29.14
N VAL A 789 -9.94 -1.04 -29.79
CA VAL A 789 -9.56 -2.46 -29.79
C VAL A 789 -10.14 -3.27 -28.62
N ALA A 790 -11.24 -3.98 -28.93
CA ALA A 790 -11.92 -4.89 -28.04
C ALA A 790 -11.29 -6.29 -28.11
N SER A 791 -10.69 -6.74 -27.00
CA SER A 791 -10.88 -8.06 -26.37
C SER A 791 -9.73 -8.35 -25.38
N THR A 792 -10.11 -8.86 -24.20
CA THR A 792 -9.29 -9.50 -23.15
C THR A 792 -8.08 -8.74 -22.58
N SER A 793 -8.44 -7.67 -21.87
CA SER A 793 -7.78 -7.05 -20.69
C SER A 793 -6.33 -7.45 -20.33
N ASN A 794 -5.41 -6.53 -20.59
CA ASN A 794 -4.20 -6.29 -19.80
C ASN A 794 -4.56 -6.11 -18.31
N GLN A 795 -4.45 -7.16 -17.51
CA GLN A 795 -4.43 -7.08 -16.06
C GLN A 795 -2.98 -7.11 -15.59
N GLN A 796 -2.35 -5.94 -15.64
CA GLN A 796 -1.11 -5.67 -14.92
C GLN A 796 -1.22 -6.20 -13.49
N ALA A 797 -0.27 -7.02 -13.05
CA ALA A 797 -0.18 -7.47 -11.66
C ALA A 797 0.09 -6.25 -10.78
N ARG A 798 -0.99 -5.55 -10.41
CA ARG A 798 -0.96 -4.33 -9.59
C ARG A 798 -0.91 -4.77 -8.14
N TYR A 799 0.04 -4.24 -7.38
CA TYR A 799 0.09 -4.44 -5.94
C TYR A 799 0.35 -3.09 -5.28
N ASP A 800 -0.39 -2.74 -4.25
CA ASP A 800 0.04 -1.64 -3.39
C ASP A 800 1.00 -2.17 -2.31
N GLU A 801 1.62 -1.30 -1.54
CA GLU A 801 2.48 -1.71 -0.43
C GLU A 801 2.18 -0.93 0.84
N LEU A 802 1.99 -1.63 1.97
CA LEU A 802 2.12 -1.02 3.29
C LEU A 802 3.59 -0.96 3.67
N VAL A 803 4.06 0.22 4.07
CA VAL A 803 5.44 0.45 4.49
C VAL A 803 5.43 0.84 5.96
N PHE A 804 6.01 -0.02 6.79
CA PHE A 804 6.16 0.19 8.21
C PHE A 804 7.59 0.66 8.50
N ARG A 805 7.75 1.86 9.07
CA ARG A 805 9.00 2.33 9.64
C ARG A 805 8.91 2.18 11.15
N TRP A 806 9.77 1.34 11.70
CA TRP A 806 9.70 0.94 13.11
C TRP A 806 10.36 1.95 14.05
N ASN A 807 11.09 2.93 13.51
CA ASN A 807 11.75 4.01 14.23
C ASN A 807 12.55 3.51 15.45
N ASP A 808 12.07 3.79 16.66
CA ASP A 808 12.71 3.48 17.95
C ASP A 808 12.12 2.26 18.66
N LEU A 809 11.19 1.52 18.02
CA LEU A 809 10.58 0.32 18.58
C LEU A 809 11.64 -0.77 18.90
N PRO A 810 11.58 -1.44 20.08
CA PRO A 810 12.54 -2.48 20.42
C PRO A 810 12.54 -3.62 19.38
N ARG A 811 13.73 -4.11 18.99
CA ARG A 811 13.87 -5.13 17.93
C ARG A 811 13.30 -6.49 18.32
N GLU A 812 13.20 -6.76 19.62
CA GLU A 812 12.55 -7.97 20.15
C GLU A 812 11.02 -7.89 20.12
N THR A 813 10.45 -6.75 19.73
CA THR A 813 9.01 -6.60 19.57
C THR A 813 8.51 -7.55 18.49
N VAL A 814 7.46 -8.29 18.80
CA VAL A 814 6.77 -9.12 17.81
C VAL A 814 5.56 -8.37 17.31
N ALA A 815 5.41 -8.26 16.00
CA ALA A 815 4.36 -7.46 15.42
C ALA A 815 3.58 -8.26 14.36
N ASN A 816 2.26 -8.21 14.50
CA ASN A 816 1.31 -9.03 13.75
C ASN A 816 0.32 -8.13 13.02
N LEU A 817 -0.01 -8.51 11.80
CA LEU A 817 -1.07 -7.91 11.01
C LEU A 817 -2.13 -8.96 10.69
N TYR A 818 -3.33 -8.75 11.22
CA TYR A 818 -4.51 -9.58 10.94
C TYR A 818 -5.44 -8.86 9.96
N LEU A 819 -5.75 -9.53 8.85
CA LEU A 819 -6.66 -9.06 7.80
C LEU A 819 -7.62 -10.20 7.43
N PRO A 820 -8.89 -10.18 7.88
CA PRO A 820 -9.80 -11.32 7.81
C PRO A 820 -10.10 -11.79 6.38
N GLU A 821 -9.98 -10.90 5.39
CA GLU A 821 -10.26 -11.18 3.98
C GLU A 821 -9.02 -11.57 3.18
N TRP A 822 -7.82 -11.57 3.80
CA TRP A 822 -6.55 -11.91 3.14
C TRP A 822 -5.94 -13.18 3.68
N LYS A 823 -5.50 -14.07 2.78
CA LYS A 823 -4.73 -15.24 3.19
C LYS A 823 -3.27 -14.86 3.38
N ALA A 824 -2.69 -15.25 4.51
CA ALA A 824 -1.28 -15.02 4.81
C ALA A 824 -0.35 -15.66 3.76
N ASP A 825 -0.73 -16.82 3.21
CA ASP A 825 0.07 -17.51 2.17
C ASP A 825 0.21 -16.66 0.90
N ASP A 826 -0.85 -15.97 0.48
CA ASP A 826 -0.85 -15.15 -0.73
C ASP A 826 0.05 -13.92 -0.56
N VAL A 827 0.02 -13.28 0.62
CA VAL A 827 0.90 -12.15 0.95
C VAL A 827 2.36 -12.56 0.99
N ILE A 828 2.66 -13.72 1.61
CA ILE A 828 4.02 -14.24 1.70
C ILE A 828 4.53 -14.61 0.30
N ALA A 829 3.72 -15.28 -0.51
CA ALA A 829 4.10 -15.65 -1.87
C ALA A 829 4.34 -14.42 -2.76
N LEU A 830 3.50 -13.39 -2.65
CA LEU A 830 3.69 -12.12 -3.37
C LEU A 830 4.93 -11.37 -2.88
N ALA A 831 5.20 -11.34 -1.58
CA ALA A 831 6.42 -10.73 -1.05
C ALA A 831 7.69 -11.46 -1.53
N GLU A 832 7.65 -12.79 -1.57
CA GLU A 832 8.76 -13.63 -2.07
C GLU A 832 8.97 -13.49 -3.58
N SER A 833 7.94 -13.17 -4.37
CA SER A 833 8.09 -12.98 -5.81
C SER A 833 8.57 -11.60 -6.22
N LEU A 834 8.13 -10.55 -5.52
CA LEU A 834 8.43 -9.16 -5.90
C LEU A 834 9.88 -8.77 -5.65
N ARG A 835 10.53 -9.37 -4.65
CA ARG A 835 11.94 -9.07 -4.36
C ARG A 835 12.66 -10.25 -3.70
N PRO A 836 13.81 -10.71 -4.24
CA PRO A 836 14.69 -11.63 -3.54
C PRO A 836 15.34 -10.88 -2.35
N GLY A 837 15.16 -11.40 -1.15
CA GLY A 837 15.65 -10.77 0.08
C GLY A 837 15.44 -11.63 1.34
N PRO A 838 15.79 -11.09 2.53
CA PRO A 838 15.56 -11.76 3.79
C PRO A 838 14.06 -12.04 3.99
N ARG A 839 13.72 -13.27 4.40
CA ARG A 839 12.33 -13.60 4.76
C ARG A 839 11.94 -12.90 6.06
N ILE A 840 11.31 -11.73 5.94
CA ILE A 840 10.87 -10.93 7.08
C ILE A 840 9.41 -11.19 7.49
N ILE A 841 8.62 -11.83 6.62
CA ILE A 841 7.20 -12.15 6.84
C ILE A 841 7.05 -13.65 7.08
N THR A 842 6.32 -14.02 8.14
CA THR A 842 5.98 -15.42 8.46
C THR A 842 4.50 -15.57 8.75
N LYS A 843 3.97 -16.75 8.50
CA LYS A 843 2.57 -17.06 8.75
C LYS A 843 2.34 -17.38 10.22
N VAL A 844 1.34 -16.76 10.83
CA VAL A 844 0.85 -17.14 12.17
C VAL A 844 -0.36 -18.06 12.06
N ASP A 845 -1.34 -17.64 11.26
CA ASP A 845 -2.56 -18.38 10.96
C ASP A 845 -3.04 -18.07 9.54
N THR A 846 -4.22 -18.53 9.15
CA THR A 846 -4.78 -18.33 7.80
C THR A 846 -4.77 -16.88 7.35
N ASN A 847 -5.00 -15.91 8.26
CA ASN A 847 -5.24 -14.51 7.95
C ASN A 847 -4.31 -13.54 8.69
N THR A 848 -3.24 -14.06 9.30
CA THR A 848 -2.32 -13.28 10.12
C THR A 848 -0.89 -13.51 9.67
N VAL A 849 -0.20 -12.42 9.35
CA VAL A 849 1.23 -12.40 9.12
C VAL A 849 1.95 -11.78 10.31
N LEU A 850 3.07 -12.38 10.69
CA LEU A 850 4.04 -11.85 11.65
C LEU A 850 5.21 -11.30 10.87
N PHE A 851 5.78 -10.19 11.35
CA PHE A 851 6.99 -9.64 10.78
C PHE A 851 8.05 -9.34 11.86
N THR A 852 9.31 -9.48 11.44
CA THR A 852 10.46 -9.13 12.28
C THR A 852 10.62 -7.61 12.31
N VAL A 853 10.81 -7.03 13.50
CA VAL A 853 10.99 -5.58 13.67
C VAL A 853 12.42 -5.18 13.26
N GLY A 854 12.55 -4.77 11.99
CA GLY A 854 13.75 -4.19 11.36
C GLY A 854 13.74 -2.67 11.38
N ASP A 855 14.45 -2.00 10.47
CA ASP A 855 14.33 -0.53 10.30
C ASP A 855 13.04 -0.18 9.55
N VAL A 856 12.73 -1.01 8.55
CA VAL A 856 11.54 -0.92 7.71
C VAL A 856 11.03 -2.32 7.39
N ALA A 857 9.73 -2.46 7.17
CA ALA A 857 9.12 -3.63 6.54
C ALA A 857 8.14 -3.20 5.46
N TYR A 858 8.04 -3.98 4.39
CA TYR A 858 7.08 -3.73 3.31
C TYR A 858 6.18 -4.94 3.13
N ILE A 859 4.87 -4.71 3.12
CA ILE A 859 3.85 -5.73 2.95
C ILE A 859 3.13 -5.44 1.64
N PRO A 860 3.32 -6.28 0.61
CA PRO A 860 2.58 -6.11 -0.62
C PRO A 860 1.11 -6.49 -0.44
N ILE A 861 0.26 -5.76 -1.14
CA ILE A 861 -1.19 -5.87 -1.13
C ILE A 861 -1.61 -6.44 -2.48
N PRO A 862 -2.12 -7.69 -2.55
CA PRO A 862 -2.59 -8.27 -3.80
C PRO A 862 -3.70 -7.42 -4.44
N GLY A 863 -3.53 -7.00 -5.70
CA GLY A 863 -4.47 -6.08 -6.37
C GLY A 863 -5.76 -6.70 -6.90
N GLU A 864 -5.95 -8.02 -6.73
CA GLU A 864 -7.24 -8.67 -6.98
C GLU A 864 -8.33 -8.16 -6.03
N ILE A 865 -7.91 -7.61 -4.88
CA ILE A 865 -8.80 -7.20 -3.80
C ILE A 865 -9.02 -5.70 -3.92
N ARG A 866 -10.26 -5.33 -4.28
CA ARG A 866 -10.63 -3.97 -4.66
C ARG A 866 -11.32 -3.21 -3.54
N ASP A 867 -11.61 -3.90 -2.45
CA ASP A 867 -12.51 -3.44 -1.41
C ASP A 867 -11.74 -3.01 -0.17
N ALA A 868 -12.36 -2.15 0.63
CA ALA A 868 -11.71 -1.66 1.85
C ALA A 868 -11.76 -2.74 2.94
N ILE A 869 -10.61 -3.02 3.57
CA ILE A 869 -10.38 -4.17 4.42
C ILE A 869 -10.10 -3.71 5.85
N PRO A 870 -10.94 -4.06 6.81
CA PRO A 870 -10.66 -3.87 8.22
C PRO A 870 -9.43 -4.68 8.65
N GLY A 871 -8.54 -4.08 9.44
CA GLY A 871 -7.34 -4.74 9.93
C GLY A 871 -7.05 -4.47 11.39
N LEU A 872 -6.25 -5.36 11.98
CA LEU A 872 -5.72 -5.23 13.34
C LEU A 872 -4.20 -5.38 13.32
N LEU A 873 -3.51 -4.29 13.68
CA LEU A 873 -2.09 -4.29 14.02
C LEU A 873 -1.97 -4.65 15.51
N THR A 874 -1.10 -5.59 15.84
CA THR A 874 -0.78 -5.95 17.23
C THR A 874 0.73 -5.90 17.42
N LEU A 875 1.21 -5.14 18.40
CA LEU A 875 2.62 -5.11 18.81
C LEU A 875 2.75 -5.73 20.20
N GLN A 876 3.66 -6.69 20.35
CA GLN A 876 4.00 -7.33 21.60
C GLN A 876 5.39 -6.85 22.02
N LEU A 877 5.45 -5.88 22.93
CA LEU A 877 6.71 -5.31 23.41
C LEU A 877 7.45 -6.30 24.33
N PRO A 878 8.79 -6.22 24.41
CA PRO A 878 9.56 -7.06 25.32
C PRO A 878 9.35 -6.65 26.79
N LEU A 879 9.62 -7.57 27.72
CA LEU A 879 9.55 -7.31 29.18
C LEU A 879 10.62 -6.33 29.70
N THR A 880 11.54 -5.91 28.82
CA THR A 880 12.63 -4.98 29.13
C THR A 880 12.20 -3.51 29.06
N VAL A 881 11.04 -3.19 28.47
CA VAL A 881 10.53 -1.82 28.45
C VAL A 881 10.25 -1.30 29.86
N ARG A 882 10.25 0.01 30.05
CA ARG A 882 10.16 0.70 31.34
C ARG A 882 9.19 1.87 31.27
N ASP A 883 8.54 2.15 32.40
CA ASP A 883 7.63 3.29 32.55
C ASP A 883 8.29 4.61 32.09
N GLY A 884 7.52 5.44 31.38
CA GLY A 884 7.96 6.69 30.78
C GLY A 884 8.61 6.55 29.40
N GLN A 885 8.94 5.34 28.94
CA GLN A 885 9.42 5.12 27.57
C GLN A 885 8.31 5.35 26.55
N ARG A 886 8.71 5.79 25.36
CA ARG A 886 7.83 6.06 24.23
C ARG A 886 8.47 5.52 22.97
N TYR A 887 7.65 4.96 22.10
CA TYR A 887 8.05 4.40 20.82
C TYR A 887 7.09 4.89 19.73
N SER A 888 7.54 4.97 18.48
CA SER A 888 6.68 5.27 17.34
C SER A 888 6.84 4.26 16.21
N VAL A 889 5.75 4.07 15.47
CA VAL A 889 5.73 3.30 14.22
C VAL A 889 4.98 4.13 13.19
N ASP A 890 5.64 4.46 12.08
CA ASP A 890 5.01 5.12 10.95
C ASP A 890 4.57 4.10 9.94
N VAL A 891 3.30 4.16 9.53
CA VAL A 891 2.74 3.31 8.49
C VAL A 891 2.35 4.19 7.32
N GLN A 892 2.88 3.88 6.14
CA GLN A 892 2.51 4.51 4.88
C GLN A 892 1.88 3.49 3.93
N HIS A 893 1.03 3.98 3.04
CA HIS A 893 0.46 3.19 1.96
C HIS A 893 0.95 3.72 0.61
N HIS A 894 1.71 2.92 -0.13
CA HIS A 894 2.30 3.28 -1.42
C HIS A 894 1.50 2.62 -2.55
N THR A 895 1.22 3.37 -3.61
CA THR A 895 0.59 2.80 -4.81
C THR A 895 1.56 1.93 -5.62
N GLY A 896 1.03 0.91 -6.30
CA GLY A 896 1.81 -0.01 -7.14
C GLY A 896 2.23 0.44 -8.53
N LEU A 897 1.73 1.58 -9.02
CA LEU A 897 1.81 1.89 -10.44
C LEU A 897 3.15 2.55 -10.84
N THR A 898 4.07 1.76 -11.39
CA THR A 898 5.16 2.28 -12.23
C THR A 898 4.76 2.09 -13.70
N PHE A 899 4.88 3.14 -14.52
CA PHE A 899 4.70 3.05 -15.97
C PHE A 899 5.96 3.57 -16.66
N TRP A 900 6.13 3.33 -17.95
CA TRP A 900 7.12 4.04 -18.74
C TRP A 900 6.48 5.28 -19.39
N ALA A 901 7.29 6.29 -19.74
CA ALA A 901 6.82 7.43 -20.53
C ALA A 901 7.79 7.77 -21.66
N ASP A 902 7.23 8.12 -22.81
CA ASP A 902 8.00 8.63 -23.94
C ASP A 902 8.48 10.07 -23.68
N VAL A 903 9.77 10.32 -23.92
CA VAL A 903 10.36 11.66 -23.78
C VAL A 903 10.66 12.23 -25.17
N ARG A 904 10.15 13.42 -25.46
CA ARG A 904 10.63 14.25 -26.57
C ARG A 904 11.71 15.22 -26.06
N GLY A 905 12.97 14.91 -26.32
CA GLY A 905 14.04 15.91 -26.32
C GLY A 905 14.12 16.66 -27.66
N GLU A 906 14.85 17.78 -27.70
CA GLU A 906 14.98 18.61 -28.90
C GLU A 906 15.54 17.87 -30.12
N ASN A 907 16.25 16.73 -29.96
CA ASN A 907 16.76 15.92 -31.08
C ASN A 907 16.94 14.40 -30.82
N LYS A 908 16.38 13.81 -29.75
CA LYS A 908 16.43 12.35 -29.49
C LYS A 908 15.25 11.89 -28.64
N ARG A 909 14.70 10.69 -28.92
CA ARG A 909 13.74 10.00 -28.04
C ARG A 909 14.53 9.14 -27.04
N THR A 910 14.30 9.35 -25.76
CA THR A 910 14.84 8.52 -24.67
C THR A 910 13.65 7.99 -23.88
N LYS A 911 13.63 6.71 -23.52
CA LYS A 911 12.61 6.18 -22.60
C LYS A 911 13.20 6.12 -21.19
N VAL A 912 12.43 6.56 -20.21
CA VAL A 912 12.78 6.53 -18.78
C VAL A 912 11.66 5.83 -18.03
N ASN A 913 11.98 5.26 -16.86
CA ASN A 913 10.99 4.73 -15.94
C ASN A 913 10.21 5.90 -15.32
N LEU A 914 8.96 6.14 -15.76
CA LEU A 914 8.10 7.16 -15.15
C LEU A 914 7.32 6.54 -13.99
N SER A 915 7.88 6.66 -12.79
CA SER A 915 7.13 6.27 -11.63
C SER A 915 5.91 7.17 -11.42
N ARG A 916 4.76 6.51 -11.26
CA ARG A 916 3.52 7.10 -10.75
C ARG A 916 3.18 6.60 -9.36
N ARG A 917 4.15 5.96 -8.69
CA ARG A 917 4.01 5.53 -7.32
C ARG A 917 3.98 6.75 -6.40
N ARG A 918 3.04 6.74 -5.47
CA ARG A 918 2.84 7.82 -4.50
C ARG A 918 2.32 7.30 -3.18
N VAL A 919 2.49 8.09 -2.13
CA VAL A 919 1.90 7.84 -0.81
C VAL A 919 0.42 8.24 -0.84
N LEU A 920 -0.48 7.28 -0.61
CA LEU A 920 -1.94 7.49 -0.53
C LEU A 920 -2.40 8.00 0.84
N GLY A 921 -1.66 7.63 1.88
CA GLY A 921 -1.94 8.01 3.25
C GLY A 921 -0.85 7.52 4.18
N ALA A 922 -0.84 8.10 5.37
CA ALA A 922 0.14 7.81 6.40
C ALA A 922 -0.45 8.04 7.79
N PHE A 923 0.04 7.28 8.76
CA PHE A 923 -0.31 7.43 10.16
C PHE A 923 0.83 7.02 11.10
N GLU A 924 0.89 7.63 12.29
CA GLU A 924 1.82 7.25 13.36
C GLU A 924 1.05 6.53 14.47
N VAL A 925 1.58 5.38 14.89
CA VAL A 925 1.22 4.71 16.13
C VAL A 925 2.30 5.01 17.15
N ARG A 926 1.95 5.75 18.20
CA ARG A 926 2.82 6.04 19.33
C ARG A 926 2.48 5.15 20.51
N VAL A 927 3.42 4.34 20.94
CA VAL A 927 3.29 3.49 22.11
C VAL A 927 3.89 4.21 23.31
N VAL A 928 3.11 4.39 24.37
CA VAL A 928 3.55 4.98 25.63
C VAL A 928 3.55 3.88 26.69
N VAL A 929 4.67 3.72 27.39
CA VAL A 929 4.77 2.78 28.50
C VAL A 929 4.38 3.53 29.77
N GLY A 930 3.27 3.13 30.38
CA GLY A 930 2.77 3.63 31.64
C GLY A 930 2.77 2.57 32.72
N SER A 931 2.39 2.93 33.95
CA SER A 931 2.23 1.98 35.03
C SER A 931 1.15 2.41 36.03
N GLY A 932 0.67 1.45 36.81
CA GLY A 932 -0.20 1.69 37.97
C GLY A 932 -1.66 2.03 37.64
N GLU A 933 -2.34 2.58 38.65
CA GLU A 933 -3.78 2.84 38.62
C GLU A 933 -4.25 3.79 37.48
N PRO A 934 -3.53 4.87 37.12
CA PRO A 934 -3.94 5.77 36.03
C PRO A 934 -4.05 5.05 34.68
N LEU A 935 -3.10 4.16 34.38
CA LEU A 935 -3.12 3.34 33.18
C LEU A 935 -4.31 2.37 33.22
N LEU A 936 -4.46 1.63 34.32
CA LEU A 936 -5.55 0.67 34.47
C LEU A 936 -6.93 1.34 34.31
N ARG A 937 -7.15 2.51 34.91
CA ARG A 937 -8.41 3.27 34.76
C ARG A 937 -8.68 3.63 33.30
N LYS A 938 -7.66 4.09 32.56
CA LYS A 938 -7.79 4.40 31.13
C LYS A 938 -8.12 3.15 30.31
N LEU A 939 -7.47 2.02 30.57
CA LEU A 939 -7.75 0.76 29.89
C LEU A 939 -9.16 0.25 30.19
N VAL A 940 -9.59 0.24 31.46
CA VAL A 940 -10.95 -0.16 31.86
C VAL A 940 -12.00 0.70 31.16
N ARG A 941 -11.81 2.02 31.15
CA ARG A 941 -12.67 2.97 30.44
C ARG A 941 -12.74 2.69 28.94
N ASN A 942 -11.59 2.51 28.29
CA ASN A 942 -11.53 2.21 26.86
C ASN A 942 -12.22 0.88 26.53
N LEU A 943 -12.04 -0.17 27.34
CA LEU A 943 -12.71 -1.44 27.11
C LEU A 943 -14.23 -1.31 27.24
N ALA A 944 -14.71 -0.57 28.25
CA ALA A 944 -16.14 -0.33 28.45
C ALA A 944 -16.79 0.35 27.23
N VAL A 945 -16.12 1.39 26.71
CA VAL A 945 -16.55 2.11 25.51
C VAL A 945 -16.48 1.22 24.27
N LEU A 946 -15.38 0.50 24.05
CA LEU A 946 -15.26 -0.41 22.89
C LEU A 946 -16.30 -1.53 22.91
N ARG A 947 -16.69 -2.03 24.09
CA ARG A 947 -17.82 -2.99 24.22
C ARG A 947 -19.16 -2.35 23.87
N TYR A 948 -19.37 -1.09 24.24
CA TYR A 948 -20.55 -0.33 23.84
C TYR A 948 -20.61 -0.10 22.33
N VAL A 949 -19.46 0.17 21.69
CA VAL A 949 -19.34 0.24 20.23
C VAL A 949 -19.68 -1.10 19.57
N PHE A 950 -19.12 -2.19 20.10
CA PHE A 950 -19.29 -3.54 19.54
C PHE A 950 -20.76 -4.01 19.48
N GLN A 951 -21.63 -3.51 20.39
CA GLN A 951 -23.07 -3.78 20.34
C GLN A 951 -23.74 -3.35 19.03
N ALA A 952 -23.16 -2.40 18.30
CA ALA A 952 -23.68 -1.90 17.03
C ALA A 952 -23.01 -2.51 15.80
N ILE A 953 -22.09 -3.47 15.95
CA ILE A 953 -21.38 -4.13 14.84
C ILE A 953 -22.03 -5.51 14.57
N PRO A 954 -22.82 -5.66 13.50
CA PRO A 954 -23.48 -6.92 13.17
C PRO A 954 -22.46 -8.05 12.92
N VAL A 955 -22.84 -9.30 13.19
CA VAL A 955 -21.99 -10.48 12.90
C VAL A 955 -21.66 -10.65 11.41
N THR A 956 -22.45 -10.04 10.53
CA THR A 956 -22.25 -10.02 9.08
C THR A 956 -21.32 -8.90 8.61
N ASP A 957 -20.93 -7.98 9.50
CA ASP A 957 -20.02 -6.88 9.18
C ASP A 957 -18.57 -7.38 9.21
N THR A 958 -17.74 -6.98 8.24
CA THR A 958 -16.33 -7.40 8.15
C THR A 958 -15.48 -6.83 9.29
N TRP A 959 -15.96 -5.80 9.99
CA TRP A 959 -15.38 -5.33 11.25
C TRP A 959 -15.59 -6.29 12.42
N HIS A 960 -16.61 -7.16 12.38
CA HIS A 960 -16.96 -8.03 13.49
C HIS A 960 -15.81 -8.96 13.92
N PRO A 961 -15.19 -9.77 13.02
CA PRO A 961 -14.06 -10.63 13.40
C PRO A 961 -12.85 -9.82 13.94
N VAL A 962 -12.62 -8.63 13.39
CA VAL A 962 -11.57 -7.71 13.87
C VAL A 962 -11.84 -7.27 15.31
N PHE A 963 -13.07 -6.85 15.62
CA PHE A 963 -13.46 -6.42 16.96
C PHE A 963 -13.47 -7.56 17.98
N VAL A 964 -13.88 -8.77 17.58
CA VAL A 964 -13.80 -9.96 18.45
C VAL A 964 -12.37 -10.18 18.89
N ARG A 965 -11.41 -10.15 17.95
CA ARG A 965 -9.98 -10.31 18.26
C ARG A 965 -9.45 -9.14 19.09
N TYR A 966 -9.83 -7.91 18.74
CA TYR A 966 -9.39 -6.70 19.43
C TYR A 966 -9.85 -6.68 20.90
N LEU A 967 -11.14 -6.91 21.17
CA LEU A 967 -11.69 -6.93 22.53
C LEU A 967 -11.11 -8.07 23.37
N SER A 968 -10.83 -9.22 22.77
CA SER A 968 -10.17 -10.33 23.45
C SER A 968 -8.76 -9.94 23.91
N GLN A 969 -7.92 -9.45 22.99
CA GLN A 969 -6.54 -9.07 23.31
C GLN A 969 -6.47 -7.90 24.31
N PHE A 970 -7.36 -6.92 24.17
CA PHE A 970 -7.45 -5.79 25.08
C PHE A 970 -7.96 -6.22 26.48
N GLY A 971 -8.87 -7.21 26.52
CA GLY A 971 -9.28 -7.87 27.75
C GLY A 971 -8.11 -8.59 28.45
N ASP A 972 -7.30 -9.34 27.71
CA ASP A 972 -6.12 -10.04 28.26
C ASP A 972 -5.11 -9.07 28.87
N GLN A 973 -4.96 -7.87 28.29
CA GLN A 973 -4.13 -6.79 28.84
C GLN A 973 -4.64 -6.36 30.22
N ILE A 974 -5.94 -6.13 30.37
CA ILE A 974 -6.55 -5.70 31.64
C ILE A 974 -6.56 -6.84 32.68
N ALA A 975 -6.78 -8.07 32.23
CA ALA A 975 -6.70 -9.26 33.10
C ALA A 975 -5.31 -9.40 33.72
N GLY A 976 -4.26 -9.14 32.94
CA GLY A 976 -2.87 -9.15 33.42
C GLY A 976 -2.57 -8.07 34.48
N LEU A 977 -3.36 -7.00 34.53
CA LEU A 977 -3.30 -5.95 35.55
C LEU A 977 -4.17 -6.23 36.79
N GLY A 978 -4.79 -7.41 36.86
CA GLY A 978 -5.54 -7.86 38.03
C GLY A 978 -7.03 -7.52 38.03
N VAL A 979 -7.58 -6.97 36.94
CA VAL A 979 -9.02 -6.73 36.81
C VAL A 979 -9.62 -7.75 35.84
N ALA A 980 -10.58 -8.55 36.32
CA ALA A 980 -11.28 -9.51 35.48
C ALA A 980 -12.10 -8.78 34.39
N PRO A 981 -11.80 -8.97 33.08
CA PRO A 981 -12.49 -8.23 32.03
C PRO A 981 -13.99 -8.48 31.99
N SER A 982 -14.46 -9.62 32.49
CA SER A 982 -15.91 -9.93 32.59
C SER A 982 -16.68 -8.98 33.52
N LEU A 983 -16.00 -8.26 34.41
CA LEU A 983 -16.63 -7.32 35.35
C LEU A 983 -16.83 -5.91 34.76
N ILE A 984 -16.28 -5.64 33.57
CA ILE A 984 -16.33 -4.32 32.94
C ILE A 984 -17.55 -4.24 32.01
N PRO A 985 -18.59 -3.45 32.31
CA PRO A 985 -19.78 -3.41 31.48
C PRO A 985 -19.53 -2.71 30.13
N ALA A 986 -20.41 -2.95 29.15
CA ALA A 986 -20.50 -2.08 27.98
C ALA A 986 -21.11 -0.74 28.42
N SER A 987 -20.36 0.36 28.28
CA SER A 987 -20.79 1.68 28.75
C SER A 987 -20.21 2.79 27.86
N PRO A 988 -21.00 3.82 27.50
CA PRO A 988 -20.47 5.03 26.88
C PRO A 988 -19.71 5.92 27.88
N ASP A 989 -19.94 5.72 29.17
CA ASP A 989 -19.35 6.44 30.31
C ASP A 989 -18.25 5.64 31.00
N ASP A 990 -17.34 6.32 31.70
CA ASP A 990 -16.32 5.68 32.54
C ASP A 990 -16.97 4.91 33.70
N PRO A 991 -16.90 3.57 33.72
CA PRO A 991 -17.55 2.78 34.76
C PRO A 991 -16.81 2.82 36.11
N GLY A 992 -15.59 3.37 36.17
CA GLY A 992 -14.68 3.21 37.31
C GLY A 992 -14.07 1.80 37.39
N LEU A 993 -13.24 1.56 38.41
CA LEU A 993 -12.66 0.23 38.61
C LEU A 993 -13.70 -0.71 39.23
N PRO A 994 -13.82 -1.97 38.77
CA PRO A 994 -14.76 -2.92 39.36
C PRO A 994 -14.53 -3.12 40.86
N GLY A 995 -15.60 -2.98 41.65
CA GLY A 995 -15.55 -3.11 43.11
C GLY A 995 -15.26 -1.80 43.85
N GLU A 996 -14.95 -0.71 43.16
CA GLU A 996 -15.04 0.63 43.77
C GLU A 996 -16.51 1.00 43.96
N VAL A 997 -16.91 1.22 45.21
CA VAL A 997 -18.15 1.93 45.51
C VAL A 997 -17.90 3.37 45.09
N HIS A 998 -18.57 3.83 44.02
CA HIS A 998 -18.61 5.25 43.70
C HIS A 998 -19.11 5.97 44.96
N PRO A 999 -18.32 6.86 45.59
CA PRO A 999 -18.86 7.62 46.69
C PRO A 999 -20.07 8.38 46.14
N GLU A 1000 -21.24 8.15 46.74
CA GLU A 1000 -22.37 9.07 46.60
C GLU A 1000 -21.82 10.50 46.75
N GLU A 1001 -22.31 11.45 45.94
CA GLU A 1001 -21.87 12.83 46.04
C GLU A 1001 -21.83 13.23 47.53
N PRO A 1002 -20.66 13.56 48.08
CA PRO A 1002 -20.55 13.78 49.52
C PRO A 1002 -21.50 14.89 49.90
N GLU A 1003 -22.41 14.60 50.85
CA GLU A 1003 -23.48 15.52 51.25
C GLU A 1003 -22.87 16.90 51.52
N GLN A 1004 -23.28 17.89 50.72
CA GLN A 1004 -22.80 19.25 50.85
C GLN A 1004 -23.76 20.07 51.69
N LEU A 1005 -23.29 20.49 52.86
CA LEU A 1005 -24.04 21.37 53.75
C LEU A 1005 -23.35 22.72 53.77
N THR A 1006 -24.11 23.79 53.54
CA THR A 1006 -23.61 25.17 53.57
C THR A 1006 -24.37 25.96 54.62
N GLY A 1007 -23.64 26.62 55.52
CA GLY A 1007 -24.24 27.38 56.62
C GLY A 1007 -23.22 28.18 57.41
N LYS A 1008 -23.64 28.80 58.51
CA LYS A 1008 -22.73 29.49 59.43
C LYS A 1008 -22.33 28.57 60.57
N VAL A 1009 -21.09 28.68 61.04
CA VAL A 1009 -20.65 27.96 62.24
C VAL A 1009 -21.29 28.63 63.44
N ARG A 1010 -22.22 27.92 64.09
CA ARG A 1010 -22.97 28.42 65.25
C ARG A 1010 -22.27 28.07 66.57
N GLU A 1011 -21.74 26.85 66.67
CA GLU A 1011 -21.07 26.35 67.87
C GLU A 1011 -19.82 25.57 67.51
N VAL A 1012 -18.77 25.66 68.32
CA VAL A 1012 -17.55 24.84 68.19
C VAL A 1012 -17.44 23.98 69.44
N ILE A 1013 -17.34 22.67 69.26
CA ILE A 1013 -17.49 21.67 70.33
C ILE A 1013 -16.10 21.16 70.74
N PHE A 1014 -15.81 21.23 72.03
CA PHE A 1014 -14.64 20.64 72.67
C PHE A 1014 -15.09 19.62 73.73
N ASP A 1015 -14.27 18.62 74.03
CA ASP A 1015 -14.51 17.74 75.17
C ASP A 1015 -14.08 18.37 76.51
N CYS A 1016 -14.29 17.63 77.60
CA CYS A 1016 -13.95 18.09 78.95
C CYS A 1016 -12.45 18.31 79.21
N PHE A 1017 -11.58 17.91 78.28
CA PHE A 1017 -10.13 18.14 78.34
C PHE A 1017 -9.68 19.27 77.41
N GLY A 1018 -10.59 19.88 76.66
CA GLY A 1018 -10.31 20.96 75.73
C GLY A 1018 -9.92 20.50 74.33
N ASP A 1019 -10.10 19.21 74.00
CA ASP A 1019 -9.82 18.69 72.66
C ASP A 1019 -11.02 18.90 71.73
N PHE A 1020 -10.76 19.38 70.51
CA PHE A 1020 -11.80 19.63 69.50
C PHE A 1020 -12.53 18.35 69.10
N LYS A 1021 -13.86 18.40 69.08
CA LYS A 1021 -14.74 17.27 68.70
C LYS A 1021 -15.63 17.53 67.49
N GLY A 1022 -15.73 18.78 67.04
CA GLY A 1022 -16.58 19.15 65.91
C GLY A 1022 -17.23 20.52 66.06
N PHE A 1023 -18.26 20.78 65.28
CA PHE A 1023 -18.99 22.06 65.28
C PHE A 1023 -20.43 21.89 64.78
N VAL A 1024 -21.26 22.88 65.07
CA VAL A 1024 -22.63 22.97 64.59
C VAL A 1024 -22.70 23.96 63.43
N LEU A 1025 -23.19 23.49 62.28
CA LEU A 1025 -23.43 24.29 61.10
C LEU A 1025 -24.92 24.62 61.01
N GLU A 1026 -25.26 25.90 61.05
CA GLU A 1026 -26.63 26.39 60.91
C GLU A 1026 -26.89 26.79 59.45
N SER A 1027 -27.79 26.04 58.80
CA SER A 1027 -28.31 26.35 57.47
C SER A 1027 -29.62 27.17 57.59
N CYS A 1028 -30.23 27.54 56.46
CA CYS A 1028 -31.49 28.30 56.48
C CYS A 1028 -32.68 27.51 57.07
N SER A 1029 -32.59 26.18 57.12
CA SER A 1029 -33.70 25.31 57.53
C SER A 1029 -33.38 24.45 58.75
N ASP A 1030 -32.11 24.14 59.02
CA ASP A 1030 -31.71 23.15 60.04
C ASP A 1030 -30.33 23.45 60.68
N CYS A 1031 -30.06 22.80 61.81
CA CYS A 1031 -28.74 22.77 62.45
C CYS A 1031 -28.13 21.38 62.29
N HIS A 1032 -26.91 21.32 61.76
CA HIS A 1032 -26.20 20.07 61.47
C HIS A 1032 -24.98 19.94 62.40
N HIS A 1033 -24.91 18.84 63.15
CA HIS A 1033 -23.77 18.54 64.00
C HIS A 1033 -22.68 17.80 63.21
N ILE A 1034 -21.56 18.48 62.96
CA ILE A 1034 -20.43 17.94 62.22
C ILE A 1034 -19.36 17.49 63.21
N ARG A 1035 -19.06 16.19 63.26
CA ARG A 1035 -17.97 15.65 64.10
C ARG A 1035 -16.65 15.66 63.33
N SER A 1036 -15.58 16.11 63.97
CA SER A 1036 -14.22 16.02 63.43
C SER A 1036 -13.20 16.13 64.57
N GLN A 1037 -12.09 15.40 64.44
CA GLN A 1037 -10.94 15.48 65.35
C GLN A 1037 -9.65 15.82 64.59
N GLU A 1038 -9.79 16.24 63.32
CA GLU A 1038 -8.67 16.57 62.45
C GLU A 1038 -7.96 17.84 62.89
N LYS A 1039 -6.62 17.80 62.93
CA LYS A 1039 -5.80 18.95 63.33
C LYS A 1039 -5.93 20.09 62.32
N GLY A 1040 -6.11 21.30 62.81
CA GLY A 1040 -6.26 22.52 61.99
C GLY A 1040 -7.70 22.91 61.66
N ILE A 1041 -8.66 21.97 61.66
CA ILE A 1041 -10.08 22.30 61.42
C ILE A 1041 -10.65 23.18 62.52
N ALA A 1042 -10.26 22.94 63.78
CA ALA A 1042 -10.69 23.74 64.93
C ALA A 1042 -10.40 25.23 64.73
N GLU A 1043 -9.20 25.58 64.26
CA GLU A 1043 -8.78 26.97 64.05
C GLU A 1043 -9.58 27.64 62.91
N VAL A 1044 -9.77 26.92 61.81
CA VAL A 1044 -10.53 27.39 60.64
C VAL A 1044 -12.00 27.63 61.00
N VAL A 1045 -12.61 26.72 61.76
CA VAL A 1045 -14.02 26.77 62.17
C VAL A 1045 -14.25 27.81 63.27
N LEU A 1046 -13.32 27.94 64.23
CA LEU A 1046 -13.34 29.03 65.23
C LEU A 1046 -13.24 30.40 64.56
N ARG A 1047 -12.37 30.52 63.56
CA ARG A 1047 -12.24 31.74 62.77
C ARG A 1047 -13.52 32.05 62.00
N ALA A 1048 -14.09 31.06 61.30
CA ALA A 1048 -15.34 31.23 60.58
C ALA A 1048 -16.51 31.61 61.49
N CYS A 1049 -16.58 31.03 62.70
CA CYS A 1049 -17.56 31.38 63.73
C CYS A 1049 -17.38 32.83 64.21
N ARG A 1050 -16.14 33.23 64.53
CA ARG A 1050 -15.80 34.60 64.96
C ARG A 1050 -16.08 35.66 63.89
N GLU A 1051 -15.77 35.34 62.63
CA GLU A 1051 -15.89 36.26 61.49
C GLU A 1051 -17.27 36.18 60.82
N GLY A 1052 -18.15 35.28 61.26
CA GLY A 1052 -19.48 35.09 60.70
C GLY A 1052 -19.49 34.58 59.25
N CYS A 1053 -18.39 33.97 58.79
CA CYS A 1053 -18.23 33.45 57.44
C CYS A 1053 -19.12 32.21 57.22
N THR A 1054 -19.55 32.02 55.98
CA THR A 1054 -20.30 30.81 55.58
C THR A 1054 -19.30 29.69 55.30
N VAL A 1055 -19.59 28.49 55.77
CA VAL A 1055 -18.76 27.30 55.56
C VAL A 1055 -19.57 26.28 54.77
N THR A 1056 -18.96 25.72 53.72
CA THR A 1056 -19.47 24.54 53.02
C THR A 1056 -18.66 23.33 53.49
N VAL A 1057 -19.35 22.33 54.03
CA VAL A 1057 -18.76 21.04 54.40
C VAL A 1057 -19.20 19.98 53.40
N CYS A 1058 -18.27 19.12 52.99
CA CYS A 1058 -18.57 17.91 52.22
C CYS A 1058 -18.39 16.72 53.15
N LEU A 1059 -19.47 15.96 53.38
CA LEU A 1059 -19.47 14.78 54.25
C LEU A 1059 -19.39 13.50 53.41
N SER A 1060 -18.50 12.60 53.80
CA SER A 1060 -18.42 11.23 53.27
C SER A 1060 -18.85 10.21 54.33
N GLU A 1061 -18.97 8.93 53.97
CA GLU A 1061 -19.22 7.85 54.95
C GLU A 1061 -18.18 7.80 56.09
N HIS A 1062 -16.99 8.37 55.88
CA HIS A 1062 -15.90 8.43 56.86
C HIS A 1062 -15.83 9.76 57.65
N GLY A 1063 -16.83 10.64 57.49
CA GLY A 1063 -16.90 11.96 58.14
C GLY A 1063 -16.54 13.12 57.22
N LEU A 1064 -16.11 14.24 57.81
CA LEU A 1064 -15.80 15.49 57.10
C LEU A 1064 -14.65 15.30 56.09
N HIS A 1065 -14.99 15.29 54.81
CA HIS A 1065 -14.05 15.07 53.70
C HIS A 1065 -13.39 16.37 53.21
N LYS A 1066 -14.16 17.48 53.18
CA LYS A 1066 -13.69 18.79 52.73
C LYS A 1066 -14.41 19.90 53.48
N LEU A 1067 -13.69 20.98 53.77
CA LEU A 1067 -14.25 22.19 54.38
C LEU A 1067 -13.80 23.41 53.58
N ILE A 1068 -14.76 24.21 53.11
CA ILE A 1068 -14.51 25.44 52.34
C ILE A 1068 -15.08 26.60 53.15
N VAL A 1069 -14.22 27.52 53.59
CA VAL A 1069 -14.65 28.76 54.22
C VAL A 1069 -14.83 29.82 53.14
N ARG A 1070 -16.03 30.39 53.05
CA ARG A 1070 -16.35 31.55 52.23
C ARG A 1070 -16.49 32.76 53.14
N CYS A 1071 -15.35 33.43 53.31
CA CYS A 1071 -15.29 34.84 53.63
C CYS A 1071 -15.18 35.60 52.29
#